data_AF-A0A9E4DQX2-F1
#
_entry.id   AF-A0A9E4DQX2-F1
#
_cell.length_a   1.000
_cell.length_b   1.000
_cell.length_c   1.000
_cell.angle_alpha   90.00
_cell.angle_beta   90.00
_cell.angle_gamma   90.00
#
_symmetry.space_group_name_H-M   'P 1'
#
loop_
_entity.id
_entity.type
_entity.pdbx_description
1 polymer ?
#
loop_
_entity_poly.entity_id
_entity_poly.type
_entity_poly.pdbx_seq_one_letter_code
_entity_poly.pdbx_strand_id
1 'polypeptide(L)'
;MKQKIVNWLLIASLVSTSIPSVQVFADDSQTTEPPSTQETVTTESLSPWEFTSDTTTYEEPELTDEEEATTTQTSDSSSSETSSTQETPQNTETFPSKSDGLEDWSNPILFEKYITITEKESFVIYQSQELKEIVEQKEVKNQTFFAKEQFELANGKIYVSLYNQAQQLIGYIENDAENKSLVFTENLQGTAKDYNHYIMVVETTEENKAYKDFTFTESFSTDELLNRTYFVKEHYYHFDGKEYLVLTDKKGATVAIIEQSLTVISPDAEGIAQDFDAYLTLNKDYPLWSSFNFKVKSTTKPYEEKILLAKEIYYHFDGSQYLAIYNNQDSLIGYINTKGVDLYTGKLGAKKDFGKFVTISGTHPIWDNELKTSTPSTNYKNKTLEAKYVYANFDGTTYYALYNNQGKWIGNIAAQGVTVATGQQGIYQSYGKYVTIKGNYTIWRGFDWKKSVDATPYKNKTLQARGIYYHFNGTSYLSLYDNNGKWVGYSDAAGATVASGSQGIYQSYGKYVTIKGNYTIWRGFDWKKSVDATPYKNKTLQAKGIYYHFNGSSYLSLYDNNGKWVGYTNANGVKIGSGKQGSYQTYNKYVTIKSNAYAIWKNFGWSSKASGKFAGTTYLAKGIYYHFNGSKYLSLYDNNNKWIGYINENGIDYRPVHLFVMGHGDTDPGAVGNGTNERDFTRRELLPYLQKYANQLKNNRI
;
A
#
# COMPACT_ATOMS: atom_id res chain seq x y z
N MET A 1 14.55 50.59 13.68
CA MET A 1 13.64 51.13 14.73
C MET A 1 13.76 50.21 15.95
N LYS A 2 14.06 50.78 17.13
CA LYS A 2 14.46 50.09 18.38
C LYS A 2 13.29 49.35 19.07
N GLN A 3 13.54 48.20 19.73
CA GLN A 3 13.30 47.92 21.18
C GLN A 3 13.38 46.41 21.53
N LYS A 4 14.35 46.02 22.39
CA LYS A 4 14.23 45.53 23.80
C LYS A 4 13.67 44.10 23.92
N ILE A 5 14.45 43.03 24.17
CA ILE A 5 15.20 42.61 25.40
C ILE A 5 14.42 42.81 26.71
N VAL A 6 14.02 41.68 27.31
CA VAL A 6 13.73 41.52 28.75
C VAL A 6 14.45 40.25 29.21
N ASN A 7 15.13 40.36 30.34
CA ASN A 7 16.00 39.37 30.98
C ASN A 7 15.53 39.25 32.44
N TRP A 8 15.34 38.05 32.99
CA TRP A 8 15.36 37.82 34.45
C TRP A 8 15.86 36.40 34.78
N LEU A 9 16.64 36.34 35.86
CA LEU A 9 17.59 35.31 36.28
C LEU A 9 17.20 34.85 37.70
N LEU A 10 17.32 33.55 38.05
CA LEU A 10 17.43 33.09 39.46
C LEU A 10 17.92 31.62 39.58
N ILE A 11 19.21 31.46 39.93
CA ILE A 11 19.86 30.72 41.05
C ILE A 11 18.98 29.64 41.76
N ALA A 12 19.35 28.38 42.09
CA ALA A 12 20.59 27.84 42.69
C ALA A 12 20.71 26.29 42.72
N SER A 13 21.97 25.84 42.81
CA SER A 13 22.57 24.73 43.61
C SER A 13 22.33 23.22 43.34
N LEU A 14 23.40 22.61 42.79
CA LEU A 14 24.10 21.35 43.12
C LEU A 14 23.62 20.46 44.30
N VAL A 15 23.49 19.15 44.02
CA VAL A 15 24.04 18.05 44.86
C VAL A 15 24.50 16.90 43.95
N SER A 16 25.79 16.54 44.07
CA SER A 16 26.39 15.33 43.50
C SER A 16 26.36 14.18 44.51
N THR A 17 26.08 12.95 44.06
CA THR A 17 26.71 11.73 44.62
C THR A 17 26.81 10.64 43.56
N SER A 18 27.96 9.96 43.59
CA SER A 18 28.51 8.94 42.70
C SER A 18 28.13 7.49 43.09
N ILE A 19 28.33 6.54 42.14
CA ILE A 19 29.04 5.22 42.22
C ILE A 19 28.20 4.09 41.51
N PRO A 20 28.75 3.01 40.90
CA PRO A 20 30.01 2.74 40.17
C PRO A 20 29.82 2.10 38.77
N SER A 21 30.91 2.03 38.00
CA SER A 21 31.12 1.13 36.87
C SER A 21 31.37 -0.33 37.32
N VAL A 22 30.71 -1.31 36.68
CA VAL A 22 31.08 -2.73 36.72
C VAL A 22 31.11 -3.29 35.30
N GLN A 23 32.20 -4.02 35.03
CA GLN A 23 32.62 -4.64 33.78
C GLN A 23 31.56 -5.57 33.18
N VAL A 24 31.36 -5.44 31.87
CA VAL A 24 30.68 -6.46 31.05
C VAL A 24 31.72 -7.51 30.69
N PHE A 25 31.59 -8.70 31.27
CA PHE A 25 32.19 -9.91 30.74
C PHE A 25 31.39 -10.30 29.48
N ALA A 26 32.06 -10.27 28.33
CA ALA A 26 31.60 -10.99 27.16
C ALA A 26 31.82 -12.49 27.43
N ASP A 27 30.74 -13.26 27.46
CA ASP A 27 30.80 -14.71 27.39
C ASP A 27 30.08 -15.14 26.10
N ASP A 28 30.81 -15.89 25.30
CA ASP A 28 30.41 -16.44 24.02
C ASP A 28 29.29 -17.47 24.24
N SER A 29 28.12 -17.23 23.64
CA SER A 29 27.20 -18.33 23.38
C SER A 29 26.62 -18.20 21.98
N GLN A 30 27.15 -19.05 21.12
CA GLN A 30 26.79 -19.33 19.74
C GLN A 30 25.28 -19.27 19.48
N THR A 31 24.89 -18.43 18.53
CA THR A 31 23.59 -18.49 17.87
C THR A 31 23.54 -19.73 16.99
N THR A 32 22.87 -20.79 17.46
CA THR A 32 22.53 -21.94 16.62
C THR A 32 21.33 -21.57 15.72
N GLU A 33 21.60 -21.25 14.46
CA GLU A 33 20.62 -21.23 13.38
C GLU A 33 20.13 -22.67 13.07
N PRO A 34 18.86 -22.89 12.71
CA PRO A 34 18.42 -24.17 12.16
C PRO A 34 18.83 -24.33 10.68
N PRO A 35 19.06 -25.57 10.20
CA PRO A 35 19.85 -25.83 8.99
C PRO A 35 19.06 -25.60 7.69
N SER A 36 19.73 -25.03 6.68
CA SER A 36 19.26 -25.03 5.29
C SER A 36 19.54 -26.40 4.66
N THR A 37 18.49 -27.15 4.32
CA THR A 37 18.62 -28.30 3.43
C THR A 37 18.69 -27.82 1.98
N GLN A 38 19.84 -28.05 1.34
CA GLN A 38 19.99 -28.03 -0.11
C GLN A 38 19.30 -29.26 -0.70
N GLU A 39 18.40 -29.05 -1.66
CA GLU A 39 17.99 -30.10 -2.60
C GLU A 39 18.24 -29.62 -4.03
N THR A 40 19.03 -30.43 -4.72
CA THR A 40 19.32 -30.43 -6.15
C THR A 40 18.06 -30.66 -6.97
N VAL A 41 17.77 -29.78 -7.93
CA VAL A 41 16.70 -29.97 -8.92
C VAL A 41 17.30 -30.40 -10.25
N THR A 42 16.92 -31.60 -10.68
CA THR A 42 17.11 -32.16 -12.02
C THR A 42 16.25 -31.43 -13.05
N THR A 43 16.85 -31.06 -14.17
CA THR A 43 16.21 -30.42 -15.33
C THR A 43 15.48 -31.45 -16.19
N GLU A 44 14.19 -31.24 -16.43
CA GLU A 44 13.49 -31.81 -17.59
C GLU A 44 13.01 -30.70 -18.53
N SER A 45 13.29 -30.94 -19.81
CA SER A 45 13.10 -30.08 -20.97
C SER A 45 11.66 -30.12 -21.49
N LEU A 46 11.11 -28.95 -21.83
CA LEU A 46 9.97 -28.84 -22.76
C LEU A 46 10.27 -27.77 -23.81
N SER A 47 10.12 -28.19 -25.06
CA SER A 47 10.41 -27.48 -26.31
C SER A 47 9.30 -26.51 -26.75
N PRO A 48 9.59 -25.55 -27.66
CA PRO A 48 8.71 -24.44 -28.00
C PRO A 48 7.75 -24.78 -29.15
N TRP A 49 6.54 -24.22 -29.11
CA TRP A 49 5.62 -24.20 -30.26
C TRP A 49 5.93 -23.02 -31.17
N GLU A 50 6.13 -23.35 -32.44
CA GLU A 50 6.40 -22.45 -33.56
C GLU A 50 5.11 -21.84 -34.11
N PHE A 51 5.22 -20.59 -34.55
CA PHE A 51 4.20 -19.82 -35.25
C PHE A 51 4.55 -19.85 -36.74
N THR A 52 3.68 -20.40 -37.58
CA THR A 52 3.84 -20.41 -39.04
C THR A 52 2.93 -19.37 -39.68
N SER A 53 3.55 -18.48 -40.46
CA SER A 53 2.91 -17.61 -41.45
C SER A 53 2.52 -18.42 -42.69
N ASP A 54 1.37 -18.10 -43.29
CA ASP A 54 1.17 -18.35 -44.72
C ASP A 54 0.45 -17.18 -45.40
N THR A 55 1.10 -16.74 -46.47
CA THR A 55 0.65 -15.86 -47.55
C THR A 55 -0.28 -16.59 -48.51
N THR A 56 -1.35 -15.93 -48.98
CA THR A 56 -1.84 -16.11 -50.36
C THR A 56 -2.50 -14.84 -50.87
N THR A 57 -2.22 -14.61 -52.14
CA THR A 57 -2.47 -13.45 -53.00
C THR A 57 -3.71 -13.63 -53.90
N TYR A 58 -4.31 -12.49 -54.26
CA TYR A 58 -5.15 -12.14 -55.44
C TYR A 58 -6.37 -13.00 -55.83
N GLU A 59 -7.53 -12.35 -56.00
CA GLU A 59 -8.15 -12.11 -57.33
C GLU A 59 -9.31 -11.11 -57.26
N GLU A 60 -9.40 -10.28 -58.30
CA GLU A 60 -10.47 -9.34 -58.69
C GLU A 60 -11.69 -10.12 -59.25
N PRO A 61 -12.91 -9.55 -59.30
CA PRO A 61 -13.32 -8.90 -60.56
C PRO A 61 -14.32 -7.72 -60.45
N GLU A 62 -14.16 -6.80 -61.42
CA GLU A 62 -15.11 -6.05 -62.25
C GLU A 62 -16.59 -5.75 -61.83
N LEU A 63 -16.89 -4.44 -61.88
CA LEU A 63 -18.00 -3.70 -62.52
C LEU A 63 -19.33 -4.41 -62.90
N THR A 64 -20.47 -3.78 -62.56
CA THR A 64 -21.49 -3.22 -63.50
C THR A 64 -22.68 -2.57 -62.76
N ASP A 65 -22.96 -1.32 -63.13
CA ASP A 65 -24.24 -0.69 -63.55
C ASP A 65 -25.54 -0.60 -62.71
N GLU A 66 -26.14 0.59 -62.87
CA GLU A 66 -27.59 0.95 -62.87
C GLU A 66 -28.38 0.91 -61.54
N GLU A 67 -29.39 1.74 -61.27
CA GLU A 67 -29.88 3.06 -61.68
C GLU A 67 -31.05 3.36 -60.70
N GLU A 68 -31.39 4.64 -60.51
CA GLU A 68 -32.66 5.23 -60.02
C GLU A 68 -33.47 4.62 -58.85
N ALA A 69 -33.77 5.45 -57.84
CA ALA A 69 -35.10 6.09 -57.72
C ALA A 69 -35.29 6.82 -56.36
N THR A 70 -35.36 8.14 -56.48
CA THR A 70 -36.23 9.13 -55.79
C THR A 70 -37.28 8.58 -54.81
N THR A 71 -37.41 9.17 -53.60
CA THR A 71 -38.66 9.79 -53.10
C THR A 71 -38.39 10.69 -51.88
N THR A 72 -38.99 11.87 -51.99
CA THR A 72 -39.18 13.04 -51.14
C THR A 72 -39.79 12.77 -49.75
N GLN A 73 -39.43 13.59 -48.74
CA GLN A 73 -40.37 14.36 -47.90
C GLN A 73 -39.67 15.31 -46.90
N THR A 74 -39.72 16.60 -47.22
CA THR A 74 -40.19 17.75 -46.41
C THR A 74 -40.20 17.69 -44.88
N SER A 75 -39.57 18.67 -44.20
CA SER A 75 -40.27 19.83 -43.58
C SER A 75 -39.33 20.80 -42.83
N ASP A 76 -39.32 22.05 -43.31
CA ASP A 76 -39.33 23.35 -42.63
C ASP A 76 -38.54 23.63 -41.33
N SER A 77 -37.66 24.64 -41.42
CA SER A 77 -37.80 25.87 -40.62
C SER A 77 -37.18 27.07 -41.35
N SER A 78 -38.00 28.10 -41.56
CA SER A 78 -37.62 29.44 -42.03
C SER A 78 -36.98 30.24 -40.87
N SER A 79 -36.40 31.44 -40.98
CA SER A 79 -36.40 32.50 -41.99
C SER A 79 -35.31 33.51 -41.64
N SER A 80 -34.76 34.21 -42.62
CA SER A 80 -35.01 35.65 -42.85
C SER A 80 -33.91 36.21 -43.74
N GLU A 81 -34.29 36.69 -44.92
CA GLU A 81 -33.66 37.88 -45.50
C GLU A 81 -34.57 38.47 -46.59
N THR A 82 -34.65 39.79 -46.53
CA THR A 82 -35.60 40.66 -47.21
C THR A 82 -35.14 41.04 -48.61
N SER A 83 -36.12 41.05 -49.50
CA SER A 83 -36.16 41.57 -50.87
C SER A 83 -35.57 42.99 -51.03
N SER A 84 -34.94 43.31 -52.17
CA SER A 84 -35.66 43.93 -53.30
C SER A 84 -34.74 44.46 -54.45
N THR A 85 -35.17 44.12 -55.67
CA THR A 85 -35.18 44.87 -56.95
C THR A 85 -33.91 45.28 -57.71
N GLN A 86 -33.89 44.80 -58.97
CA GLN A 86 -33.40 45.33 -60.26
C GLN A 86 -32.60 46.64 -60.27
N GLU A 87 -31.52 46.67 -61.06
CA GLU A 87 -31.53 47.31 -62.40
C GLU A 87 -30.21 47.05 -63.16
N THR A 88 -30.36 46.76 -64.46
CA THR A 88 -29.30 46.77 -65.47
C THR A 88 -28.94 48.21 -65.80
N PRO A 89 -27.67 48.50 -66.15
CA PRO A 89 -27.44 49.49 -67.20
C PRO A 89 -26.51 48.96 -68.30
N GLN A 90 -27.03 48.98 -69.54
CA GLN A 90 -26.21 49.32 -70.69
C GLN A 90 -25.66 50.73 -70.48
N ASN A 91 -24.36 50.91 -70.68
CA ASN A 91 -23.86 52.17 -71.21
C ASN A 91 -22.67 51.92 -72.13
N THR A 92 -22.94 52.07 -73.42
CA THR A 92 -21.99 52.53 -74.44
C THR A 92 -21.34 53.81 -73.94
N GLU A 93 -20.02 53.81 -73.75
CA GLU A 93 -19.24 55.03 -73.80
C GLU A 93 -18.10 54.92 -74.80
N THR A 94 -18.05 55.97 -75.59
CA THR A 94 -17.28 56.28 -76.77
C THR A 94 -15.80 56.53 -76.49
N PHE A 95 -14.97 56.17 -77.47
CA PHE A 95 -13.57 56.57 -77.58
C PHE A 95 -13.37 58.08 -77.33
N PRO A 96 -12.41 58.49 -76.48
CA PRO A 96 -11.92 59.85 -76.50
C PRO A 96 -10.89 60.02 -77.61
N SER A 97 -11.11 61.07 -78.39
CA SER A 97 -10.22 61.63 -79.41
C SER A 97 -8.91 62.18 -78.81
N LYS A 98 -7.84 62.06 -79.60
CA LYS A 98 -6.52 62.74 -79.48
C LYS A 98 -6.53 64.05 -78.68
N SER A 99 -5.59 64.16 -77.75
CA SER A 99 -4.99 65.45 -77.35
C SER A 99 -3.50 65.29 -77.02
N ASP A 100 -2.76 66.33 -77.37
CA ASP A 100 -1.33 66.42 -77.59
C ASP A 100 -0.42 66.08 -76.41
N GLY A 101 0.70 65.41 -76.72
CA GLY A 101 1.81 65.15 -75.80
C GLY A 101 2.30 63.69 -75.75
N LEU A 102 1.90 62.84 -76.70
CA LEU A 102 2.36 61.45 -76.79
C LEU A 102 3.76 61.37 -77.42
N GLU A 103 4.70 60.71 -76.77
CA GLU A 103 5.63 59.87 -77.54
C GLU A 103 4.74 58.91 -78.33
N ASP A 104 4.77 58.90 -79.67
CA ASP A 104 3.82 58.10 -80.45
C ASP A 104 4.05 56.59 -80.17
N TRP A 105 3.22 56.02 -79.28
CA TRP A 105 3.16 54.58 -79.03
C TRP A 105 2.58 53.89 -80.28
N SER A 106 3.18 52.78 -80.69
CA SER A 106 2.62 51.92 -81.73
C SER A 106 1.25 51.39 -81.34
N ASN A 107 0.49 50.87 -82.31
CA ASN A 107 -0.68 50.04 -81.98
C ASN A 107 -0.24 48.86 -81.08
N PRO A 108 -1.01 48.55 -80.02
CA PRO A 108 -0.68 47.45 -79.11
C PRO A 108 -0.60 46.12 -79.85
N ILE A 109 0.42 45.34 -79.53
CA ILE A 109 0.57 43.95 -79.96
C ILE A 109 0.27 43.05 -78.76
N LEU A 110 -0.54 42.02 -78.96
CA LEU A 110 -0.84 41.04 -77.93
C LEU A 110 0.45 40.30 -77.54
N PHE A 111 0.79 40.30 -76.26
CA PHE A 111 2.03 39.74 -75.74
C PHE A 111 1.79 38.55 -74.81
N GLU A 112 0.80 38.65 -73.91
CA GLU A 112 0.25 37.59 -73.05
C GLU A 112 1.29 36.69 -72.35
N LYS A 113 2.16 37.29 -71.53
CA LYS A 113 3.12 36.54 -70.69
C LYS A 113 3.03 36.94 -69.23
N TYR A 114 3.60 36.15 -68.33
CA TYR A 114 3.80 36.53 -66.94
C TYR A 114 5.21 37.07 -66.71
N ILE A 115 5.32 37.97 -65.75
CA ILE A 115 6.59 38.57 -65.34
C ILE A 115 6.68 38.67 -63.82
N THR A 116 7.78 38.16 -63.25
CA THR A 116 8.06 38.22 -61.81
C THR A 116 9.05 39.33 -61.52
N ILE A 117 8.65 40.31 -60.71
CA ILE A 117 9.47 41.47 -60.34
C ILE A 117 10.13 41.20 -58.97
N THR A 118 11.46 41.35 -58.85
CA THR A 118 12.21 41.04 -57.61
C THR A 118 13.10 42.19 -57.14
N GLU A 119 13.61 42.10 -55.90
CA GLU A 119 14.38 43.16 -55.25
C GLU A 119 15.72 43.54 -55.90
N LYS A 120 16.32 42.65 -56.70
CA LYS A 120 17.72 42.77 -57.13
C LYS A 120 17.95 43.76 -58.27
N GLU A 121 16.91 44.23 -58.95
CA GLU A 121 17.07 44.92 -60.23
C GLU A 121 16.43 46.32 -60.23
N SER A 122 17.12 47.27 -60.86
CA SER A 122 16.64 48.63 -61.03
C SER A 122 15.68 48.69 -62.23
N PHE A 123 14.39 48.81 -61.94
CA PHE A 123 13.35 49.00 -62.94
C PHE A 123 12.50 50.24 -62.62
N VAL A 124 11.85 50.77 -63.66
CA VAL A 124 10.90 51.87 -63.56
C VAL A 124 9.59 51.41 -64.18
N ILE A 125 8.51 51.50 -63.41
CA ILE A 125 7.15 51.26 -63.89
C ILE A 125 6.46 52.61 -63.93
N TYR A 126 5.86 52.93 -65.07
CA TYR A 126 5.14 54.18 -65.27
C TYR A 126 3.64 53.94 -65.12
N GLN A 127 2.96 54.81 -64.38
CA GLN A 127 1.52 54.68 -64.10
C GLN A 127 0.67 54.85 -65.38
N SER A 128 1.18 55.61 -66.35
CA SER A 128 0.50 55.90 -67.61
C SER A 128 1.48 55.96 -68.78
N GLN A 129 0.92 55.99 -70.00
CA GLN A 129 1.66 56.13 -71.26
C GLN A 129 2.36 57.50 -71.40
N GLU A 130 2.10 58.46 -70.50
CA GLU A 130 2.79 59.75 -70.46
C GLU A 130 4.21 59.66 -69.88
N LEU A 131 4.58 58.53 -69.26
CA LEU A 131 5.88 58.27 -68.66
C LEU A 131 6.37 59.33 -67.63
N LYS A 132 5.44 60.01 -66.95
CA LYS A 132 5.73 61.08 -65.96
C LYS A 132 5.69 60.61 -64.51
N GLU A 133 4.71 59.76 -64.18
CA GLU A 133 4.48 59.26 -62.83
C GLU A 133 4.93 57.82 -62.74
N ILE A 134 5.69 57.50 -61.68
CA ILE A 134 6.24 56.16 -61.45
C ILE A 134 5.47 55.45 -60.34
N VAL A 135 5.33 54.13 -60.46
CA VAL A 135 4.84 53.27 -59.37
C VAL A 135 5.97 53.08 -58.37
N GLU A 136 5.66 53.18 -57.08
CA GLU A 136 6.69 52.96 -56.06
C GLU A 136 7.14 51.50 -56.09
N GLN A 137 8.46 51.27 -56.19
CA GLN A 137 9.02 49.91 -56.32
C GLN A 137 8.56 48.95 -55.22
N LYS A 138 8.27 49.43 -54.01
CA LYS A 138 7.80 48.62 -52.89
C LYS A 138 6.44 47.94 -53.15
N GLU A 139 5.62 48.52 -54.04
CA GLU A 139 4.25 48.05 -54.31
C GLU A 139 4.21 46.89 -55.30
N VAL A 140 5.31 46.66 -56.01
CA VAL A 140 5.41 45.70 -57.13
C VAL A 140 6.53 44.68 -56.96
N LYS A 141 7.37 44.83 -55.93
CA LYS A 141 8.41 43.85 -55.59
C LYS A 141 7.80 42.55 -55.10
N ASN A 142 8.46 41.44 -55.42
CA ASN A 142 8.14 40.08 -54.98
C ASN A 142 6.72 39.65 -55.38
N GLN A 143 6.34 40.00 -56.61
CA GLN A 143 5.02 39.73 -57.18
C GLN A 143 5.16 39.35 -58.66
N THR A 144 4.18 38.60 -59.15
CA THR A 144 4.05 38.25 -60.57
C THR A 144 2.86 38.95 -61.18
N PHE A 145 3.07 39.54 -62.36
CA PHE A 145 2.07 40.29 -63.12
C PHE A 145 1.85 39.66 -64.49
N PHE A 146 0.70 39.94 -65.08
CA PHE A 146 0.39 39.57 -66.46
C PHE A 146 0.74 40.71 -67.40
N ALA A 147 1.76 40.51 -68.24
CA ALA A 147 2.14 41.39 -69.32
C ALA A 147 1.23 41.14 -70.53
N LYS A 148 0.24 42.01 -70.73
CA LYS A 148 -0.84 41.77 -71.70
C LYS A 148 -0.51 42.29 -73.10
N GLU A 149 -0.08 43.55 -73.19
CA GLU A 149 0.13 44.25 -74.46
C GLU A 149 1.54 44.83 -74.52
N GLN A 150 2.14 44.79 -75.70
CA GLN A 150 3.44 45.37 -76.01
C GLN A 150 3.27 46.56 -76.95
N PHE A 151 4.07 47.61 -76.72
CA PHE A 151 4.05 48.85 -77.48
C PHE A 151 5.49 49.25 -77.82
N GLU A 152 5.71 49.80 -79.01
CA GLU A 152 6.97 50.36 -79.44
C GLU A 152 6.83 51.88 -79.57
N LEU A 153 7.70 52.65 -78.93
CA LEU A 153 7.74 54.10 -79.08
C LEU A 153 8.51 54.48 -80.34
N ALA A 154 8.27 55.67 -80.87
CA ALA A 154 9.00 56.22 -82.02
C ALA A 154 10.54 56.27 -81.85
N ASN A 155 11.04 56.19 -80.61
CA ASN A 155 12.48 56.12 -80.28
C ASN A 155 13.05 54.68 -80.29
N GLY A 156 12.23 53.67 -80.61
CA GLY A 156 12.58 52.25 -80.70
C GLY A 156 12.52 51.49 -79.36
N LYS A 157 12.16 52.14 -78.25
CA LYS A 157 11.99 51.47 -76.96
C LYS A 157 10.67 50.72 -76.92
N ILE A 158 10.69 49.54 -76.31
CA ILE A 158 9.53 48.67 -76.17
C ILE A 158 9.03 48.73 -74.72
N TYR A 159 7.72 48.85 -74.52
CA TYR A 159 7.08 48.80 -73.21
C TYR A 159 6.00 47.72 -73.19
N VAL A 160 5.79 47.11 -72.03
CA VAL A 160 4.69 46.16 -71.79
C VAL A 160 3.78 46.63 -70.68
N SER A 161 2.47 46.41 -70.84
CA SER A 161 1.46 46.74 -69.84
C SER A 161 1.28 45.61 -68.82
N LEU A 162 1.39 45.94 -67.53
CA LEU A 162 1.32 45.01 -66.42
C LEU A 162 -0.04 45.03 -65.76
N TYR A 163 -0.63 43.85 -65.57
CA TYR A 163 -1.91 43.67 -64.92
C TYR A 163 -1.79 42.75 -63.70
N ASN A 164 -2.57 43.02 -62.66
CA ASN A 164 -2.74 42.10 -61.53
C ASN A 164 -3.85 41.06 -61.80
N GLN A 165 -4.09 40.16 -60.85
CA GLN A 165 -5.15 39.15 -60.94
C GLN A 165 -6.56 39.73 -61.11
N ALA A 166 -6.82 40.93 -60.58
CA ALA A 166 -8.09 41.63 -60.74
C ALA A 166 -8.22 42.34 -62.11
N GLN A 167 -7.30 42.08 -63.04
CA GLN A 167 -7.24 42.73 -64.36
C GLN A 167 -7.08 44.25 -64.30
N GLN A 168 -6.56 44.77 -63.19
CA GLN A 168 -6.26 46.19 -63.04
C GLN A 168 -4.88 46.47 -63.62
N LEU A 169 -4.77 47.54 -64.40
CA LEU A 169 -3.49 48.02 -64.92
C LEU A 169 -2.66 48.57 -63.75
N ILE A 170 -1.49 47.98 -63.54
CA ILE A 170 -0.49 48.41 -62.57
C ILE A 170 0.44 49.46 -63.19
N GLY A 171 0.77 49.32 -64.47
CA GLY A 171 1.55 50.32 -65.20
C GLY A 171 2.29 49.72 -66.40
N TYR A 172 3.23 50.49 -66.94
CA TYR A 172 4.02 50.15 -68.12
C TYR A 172 5.49 50.03 -67.74
N ILE A 173 6.13 48.93 -68.13
CA ILE A 173 7.54 48.66 -67.86
C ILE A 173 8.30 48.51 -69.17
N GLU A 174 9.51 49.08 -69.24
CA GLU A 174 10.35 49.00 -70.44
C GLU A 174 10.88 47.57 -70.65
N ASN A 175 10.53 46.95 -71.78
CA ASN A 175 11.01 45.67 -72.26
C ASN A 175 12.30 45.88 -73.07
N ASP A 176 13.39 46.12 -72.37
CA ASP A 176 14.71 46.29 -72.97
C ASP A 176 15.42 44.93 -73.11
N ALA A 177 15.71 44.53 -74.36
CA ALA A 177 16.40 43.27 -74.68
C ALA A 177 17.84 43.19 -74.16
N GLU A 178 18.49 44.32 -73.87
CA GLU A 178 19.79 44.38 -73.21
C GLU A 178 19.67 44.37 -71.66
N ASN A 179 18.47 44.68 -71.14
CA ASN A 179 18.13 44.63 -69.73
C ASN A 179 17.63 43.24 -69.34
N LYS A 180 18.55 42.39 -68.86
CA LYS A 180 18.28 41.01 -68.41
C LYS A 180 17.32 40.90 -67.19
N SER A 181 16.75 42.01 -66.74
CA SER A 181 15.96 42.12 -65.52
C SER A 181 14.51 41.65 -65.64
N LEU A 182 14.00 41.48 -66.86
CA LEU A 182 12.63 41.04 -67.09
C LEU A 182 12.64 39.61 -67.62
N VAL A 183 12.40 38.65 -66.73
CA VAL A 183 12.24 37.24 -67.10
C VAL A 183 10.77 36.96 -67.36
N PHE A 184 10.43 36.79 -68.64
CA PHE A 184 9.08 36.41 -69.05
C PHE A 184 8.90 34.89 -68.99
N THR A 185 7.72 34.48 -68.57
CA THR A 185 7.34 33.07 -68.43
C THR A 185 5.90 32.89 -68.88
N GLU A 186 5.58 31.72 -69.42
CA GLU A 186 4.20 31.36 -69.77
C GLU A 186 3.43 30.83 -68.55
N ASN A 187 4.10 30.72 -67.40
CA ASN A 187 3.58 30.05 -66.21
C ASN A 187 3.01 31.03 -65.18
N LEU A 188 1.80 30.74 -64.68
CA LEU A 188 1.09 31.50 -63.64
C LEU A 188 1.86 31.61 -62.32
N GLN A 189 2.67 30.60 -61.98
CA GLN A 189 3.53 30.65 -60.79
C GLN A 189 4.71 31.62 -60.91
N GLY A 190 4.92 32.25 -62.07
CA GLY A 190 6.07 33.12 -62.29
C GLY A 190 7.37 32.35 -62.48
N THR A 191 8.48 32.99 -62.14
CA THR A 191 9.84 32.45 -62.34
C THR A 191 10.41 31.91 -61.03
N ALA A 192 11.04 30.73 -61.10
CA ALA A 192 11.71 30.11 -59.96
C ALA A 192 12.79 31.01 -59.34
N LYS A 193 12.83 31.07 -58.02
CA LYS A 193 13.83 31.83 -57.26
C LYS A 193 14.52 30.95 -56.23
N ASP A 194 15.84 31.01 -56.20
CA ASP A 194 16.65 30.31 -55.20
C ASP A 194 16.19 30.70 -53.78
N TYR A 195 15.84 29.69 -52.99
CA TYR A 195 15.49 29.84 -51.58
C TYR A 195 16.57 29.22 -50.70
N ASN A 196 16.90 27.94 -50.91
CA ASN A 196 17.96 27.20 -50.22
C ASN A 196 17.87 27.21 -48.68
N HIS A 197 16.68 26.98 -48.13
CA HIS A 197 16.46 26.87 -46.69
C HIS A 197 15.78 25.55 -46.31
N TYR A 198 16.00 25.13 -45.06
CA TYR A 198 15.17 24.13 -44.42
C TYR A 198 13.90 24.81 -43.87
N ILE A 199 12.76 24.14 -43.97
CA ILE A 199 11.48 24.67 -43.48
C ILE A 199 10.69 23.58 -42.76
N MET A 200 9.81 24.01 -41.85
CA MET A 200 8.76 23.19 -41.26
C MET A 200 7.39 23.82 -41.49
N VAL A 201 6.37 22.98 -41.64
CA VAL A 201 4.97 23.40 -41.66
C VAL A 201 4.49 23.56 -40.22
N VAL A 202 3.85 24.68 -39.89
CA VAL A 202 3.47 25.02 -38.49
C VAL A 202 2.02 25.45 -38.31
N GLU A 203 1.27 25.67 -39.38
CA GLU A 203 -0.11 26.11 -39.30
C GLU A 203 -1.05 25.16 -40.04
N THR A 204 -2.02 24.62 -39.31
CA THR A 204 -2.98 23.64 -39.84
C THR A 204 -4.40 24.01 -39.47
N THR A 205 -5.22 24.19 -40.50
CA THR A 205 -6.67 24.35 -40.44
C THR A 205 -7.28 23.47 -41.53
N GLU A 206 -8.57 23.17 -41.44
CA GLU A 206 -9.28 22.41 -42.49
C GLU A 206 -9.25 23.14 -43.86
N GLU A 207 -8.94 24.43 -43.87
CA GLU A 207 -8.86 25.26 -45.07
C GLU A 207 -7.46 25.27 -45.71
N ASN A 208 -6.40 24.96 -44.94
CA ASN A 208 -5.01 25.00 -45.40
C ASN A 208 -4.66 23.79 -46.26
N LYS A 209 -4.36 24.03 -47.53
CA LYS A 209 -4.08 22.99 -48.53
C LYS A 209 -2.62 23.03 -49.01
N ALA A 210 -2.09 21.83 -49.23
CA ALA A 210 -0.86 21.62 -49.99
C ALA A 210 -1.21 20.99 -51.35
N TYR A 211 -0.37 21.23 -52.34
CA TYR A 211 -0.63 20.84 -53.73
C TYR A 211 0.48 19.96 -54.29
N LYS A 212 0.16 19.10 -55.26
CA LYS A 212 1.17 18.28 -55.95
C LYS A 212 1.99 19.07 -56.97
N ASP A 213 1.35 20.04 -57.60
CA ASP A 213 1.94 20.93 -58.59
C ASP A 213 1.17 22.27 -58.64
N PHE A 214 1.62 23.19 -59.50
CA PHE A 214 1.05 24.53 -59.65
C PHE A 214 -0.26 24.57 -60.45
N THR A 215 -0.82 23.42 -60.86
CA THR A 215 -2.17 23.39 -61.48
C THR A 215 -3.27 23.53 -60.44
N PHE A 216 -2.95 23.27 -59.17
CA PHE A 216 -3.86 23.29 -58.03
C PHE A 216 -5.08 22.36 -58.16
N THR A 217 -5.06 21.40 -59.09
CA THR A 217 -6.15 20.43 -59.28
C THR A 217 -6.16 19.36 -58.20
N GLU A 218 -4.97 18.93 -57.78
CA GLU A 218 -4.78 17.94 -56.72
C GLU A 218 -4.26 18.60 -55.45
N SER A 219 -5.05 18.53 -54.38
CA SER A 219 -4.70 19.08 -53.07
C SER A 219 -4.93 18.07 -51.95
N PHE A 220 -4.18 18.24 -50.86
CA PHE A 220 -4.28 17.41 -49.65
C PHE A 220 -4.05 18.28 -48.41
N SER A 221 -4.39 17.73 -47.23
CA SER A 221 -4.27 18.46 -45.97
C SER A 221 -2.80 18.77 -45.66
N THR A 222 -2.55 19.97 -45.17
CA THR A 222 -1.23 20.36 -44.63
C THR A 222 -0.84 19.55 -43.38
N ASP A 223 -1.79 18.89 -42.71
CA ASP A 223 -1.52 17.94 -41.61
C ASP A 223 -0.58 16.80 -42.02
N GLU A 224 -0.65 16.36 -43.28
CA GLU A 224 0.22 15.31 -43.82
C GLU A 224 1.69 15.74 -43.89
N LEU A 225 1.94 17.05 -43.80
CA LEU A 225 3.27 17.65 -43.86
C LEU A 225 3.82 18.03 -42.49
N LEU A 226 3.02 17.94 -41.42
CA LEU A 226 3.47 18.20 -40.06
C LEU A 226 4.56 17.24 -39.61
N ASN A 227 5.26 17.60 -38.54
CA ASN A 227 6.23 16.73 -37.87
C ASN A 227 7.34 16.26 -38.82
N ARG A 228 7.78 17.16 -39.70
CA ARG A 228 8.83 16.92 -40.68
C ARG A 228 9.51 18.21 -41.12
N THR A 229 10.81 18.13 -41.35
CA THR A 229 11.59 19.18 -41.99
C THR A 229 11.74 18.87 -43.48
N TYR A 230 11.58 19.90 -44.31
CA TYR A 230 11.76 19.84 -45.75
C TYR A 230 12.89 20.78 -46.17
N PHE A 231 13.46 20.52 -47.33
CA PHE A 231 14.37 21.46 -47.98
C PHE A 231 13.63 22.14 -49.12
N VAL A 232 13.76 23.46 -49.20
CA VAL A 232 13.19 24.26 -50.28
C VAL A 232 14.34 24.83 -51.07
N LYS A 233 14.56 24.26 -52.26
CA LYS A 233 15.55 24.77 -53.20
C LYS A 233 15.08 26.09 -53.82
N GLU A 234 13.80 26.15 -54.16
CA GLU A 234 13.20 27.25 -54.90
C GLU A 234 11.80 27.61 -54.41
N HIS A 235 11.45 28.88 -54.58
CA HIS A 235 10.14 29.47 -54.28
C HIS A 235 9.65 30.30 -55.48
N TYR A 236 8.36 30.64 -55.45
CA TYR A 236 7.65 31.26 -56.56
C TYR A 236 6.68 32.32 -56.02
N TYR A 237 6.71 33.51 -56.61
CA TYR A 237 5.66 34.51 -56.42
C TYR A 237 4.58 34.24 -57.46
N HIS A 238 3.46 33.67 -57.04
CA HIS A 238 2.40 33.29 -57.95
C HIS A 238 1.53 34.51 -58.32
N PHE A 239 0.88 34.45 -59.49
CA PHE A 239 0.03 35.55 -60.00
C PHE A 239 -1.18 35.89 -59.10
N ASP A 240 -1.53 35.00 -58.18
CA ASP A 240 -2.57 35.24 -57.16
C ASP A 240 -2.11 36.13 -55.99
N GLY A 241 -0.87 36.61 -56.03
CA GLY A 241 -0.28 37.47 -55.01
C GLY A 241 0.32 36.72 -53.83
N LYS A 242 0.35 35.38 -53.85
CA LYS A 242 0.93 34.56 -52.78
C LYS A 242 2.33 34.06 -53.14
N GLU A 243 3.13 33.82 -52.11
CA GLU A 243 4.43 33.15 -52.24
C GLU A 243 4.26 31.65 -51.95
N TYR A 244 4.75 30.80 -52.85
CA TYR A 244 4.68 29.35 -52.75
C TYR A 244 6.08 28.75 -52.69
N LEU A 245 6.26 27.81 -51.76
CA LEU A 245 7.49 27.05 -51.57
C LEU A 245 7.35 25.66 -52.19
N VAL A 246 8.39 25.19 -52.87
CA VAL A 246 8.47 23.81 -53.36
C VAL A 246 9.20 22.95 -52.34
N LEU A 247 8.44 22.15 -51.60
CA LEU A 247 8.99 21.27 -50.58
C LEU A 247 9.59 20.03 -51.25
N THR A 248 10.85 19.74 -50.94
CA THR A 248 11.53 18.54 -51.43
C THR A 248 11.86 17.58 -50.30
N ASP A 249 11.94 16.29 -50.63
CA ASP A 249 12.49 15.27 -49.73
C ASP A 249 14.02 15.17 -49.87
N LYS A 250 14.63 14.31 -49.06
CA LYS A 250 16.09 14.07 -49.09
C LYS A 250 16.64 13.53 -50.42
N LYS A 251 15.79 13.02 -51.30
CA LYS A 251 16.18 12.57 -52.65
C LYS A 251 16.06 13.71 -53.67
N GLY A 252 15.61 14.90 -53.25
CA GLY A 252 15.34 16.04 -54.10
C GLY A 252 14.02 15.93 -54.86
N ALA A 253 13.16 14.97 -54.51
CA ALA A 253 11.84 14.84 -55.15
C ALA A 253 10.86 15.85 -54.53
N THR A 254 10.05 16.50 -55.35
CA THR A 254 8.97 17.37 -54.89
C THR A 254 7.95 16.54 -54.09
N VAL A 255 7.71 16.98 -52.86
CA VAL A 255 6.70 16.41 -51.95
C VAL A 255 5.39 17.18 -52.07
N ALA A 256 5.50 18.52 -52.07
CA ALA A 256 4.36 19.42 -52.02
C ALA A 256 4.74 20.83 -52.46
N ILE A 257 3.73 21.59 -52.87
CA ILE A 257 3.76 23.04 -53.01
C ILE A 257 2.86 23.61 -51.92
N ILE A 258 3.39 24.55 -51.13
CA ILE A 258 2.69 25.13 -49.98
C ILE A 258 2.88 26.65 -49.94
N GLU A 259 1.87 27.37 -49.47
CA GLU A 259 1.99 28.81 -49.21
C GLU A 259 3.04 29.08 -48.12
N GLN A 260 3.92 30.06 -48.35
CA GLN A 260 5.05 30.38 -47.49
C GLN A 260 4.61 30.80 -46.07
N SER A 261 3.45 31.44 -45.94
CA SER A 261 2.84 31.87 -44.67
C SER A 261 2.56 30.72 -43.70
N LEU A 262 2.36 29.50 -44.21
CA LEU A 262 2.05 28.29 -43.41
C LEU A 262 3.30 27.60 -42.85
N THR A 263 4.47 28.18 -43.09
CA THR A 263 5.77 27.58 -42.83
C THR A 263 6.66 28.47 -41.99
N VAL A 264 7.67 27.86 -41.38
CA VAL A 264 8.72 28.53 -40.63
C VAL A 264 10.08 28.05 -41.13
N ILE A 265 11.02 28.98 -41.27
CA ILE A 265 12.40 28.67 -41.64
C ILE A 265 13.08 27.98 -40.47
N SER A 266 13.62 26.79 -40.74
CA SER A 266 14.54 26.11 -39.84
C SER A 266 15.98 26.50 -40.17
N PRO A 267 16.83 26.75 -39.17
CA PRO A 267 18.24 27.07 -39.40
C PRO A 267 19.00 25.95 -40.12
N ASP A 268 18.66 24.69 -39.83
CA ASP A 268 19.43 23.50 -40.20
C ASP A 268 18.51 22.29 -40.48
N ALA A 269 19.10 21.15 -40.86
CA ALA A 269 18.38 19.96 -41.31
C ALA A 269 17.56 19.26 -40.23
N GLU A 270 17.86 19.48 -38.95
CA GLU A 270 17.14 18.90 -37.80
C GLU A 270 15.74 19.44 -37.57
N GLY A 271 15.41 20.59 -38.17
CA GLY A 271 14.16 21.26 -37.89
C GLY A 271 14.23 22.13 -36.63
N ILE A 272 13.06 22.57 -36.21
CA ILE A 272 12.84 23.38 -35.02
C ILE A 272 12.37 22.47 -33.90
N ALA A 273 12.83 22.75 -32.67
CA ALA A 273 12.41 22.04 -31.48
C ALA A 273 10.89 22.17 -31.29
N GLN A 274 10.21 21.05 -31.07
CA GLN A 274 8.81 21.02 -30.63
C GLN A 274 8.70 20.47 -29.21
N ASP A 275 7.78 21.02 -28.41
CA ASP A 275 7.53 20.56 -27.04
C ASP A 275 7.04 19.10 -27.02
N PHE A 276 7.60 18.28 -26.13
CA PHE A 276 7.32 16.83 -26.07
C PHE A 276 7.04 16.27 -24.66
N ASP A 277 7.46 16.96 -23.59
CA ASP A 277 7.36 16.61 -22.16
C ASP A 277 6.99 15.15 -21.84
N ALA A 278 7.96 14.25 -21.98
CA ALA A 278 7.79 12.81 -21.74
C ALA A 278 8.96 12.21 -20.96
N TYR A 279 8.68 11.22 -20.12
CA TYR A 279 9.72 10.45 -19.44
C TYR A 279 10.07 9.21 -20.28
N LEU A 280 11.33 8.81 -20.27
CA LEU A 280 11.78 7.64 -21.02
C LEU A 280 12.77 6.80 -20.26
N THR A 281 12.78 5.52 -20.59
CA THR A 281 13.78 4.56 -20.10
C THR A 281 14.51 3.97 -21.29
N LEU A 282 15.82 3.79 -21.16
CA LEU A 282 16.65 3.24 -22.22
C LEU A 282 16.82 1.74 -22.00
N ASN A 283 16.30 0.95 -22.95
CA ASN A 283 16.31 -0.51 -22.93
C ASN A 283 17.59 -1.14 -23.50
N LYS A 284 18.47 -0.33 -24.09
CA LYS A 284 19.79 -0.71 -24.62
C LYS A 284 20.68 0.53 -24.77
N ASP A 285 21.91 0.33 -25.21
CA ASP A 285 22.83 1.41 -25.55
C ASP A 285 22.48 2.06 -26.90
N TYR A 286 22.37 3.38 -26.91
CA TYR A 286 22.08 4.21 -28.08
C TYR A 286 23.21 5.22 -28.31
N PRO A 287 23.47 5.60 -29.57
CA PRO A 287 24.34 6.73 -29.87
C PRO A 287 23.77 8.02 -29.25
N LEU A 288 24.64 8.78 -28.57
CA LEU A 288 24.29 10.08 -27.99
C LEU A 288 25.00 11.20 -28.74
N TRP A 289 24.21 12.10 -29.31
CA TRP A 289 24.71 13.21 -30.11
C TRP A 289 24.81 14.48 -29.26
N SER A 290 25.91 15.25 -29.41
CA SER A 290 26.04 16.58 -28.77
C SER A 290 25.23 17.65 -29.48
N SER A 291 24.97 17.41 -30.76
CA SER A 291 24.42 18.34 -31.73
C SER A 291 24.09 17.55 -32.99
N PHE A 292 23.27 18.12 -33.87
CA PHE A 292 22.84 17.49 -35.12
C PHE A 292 23.87 17.52 -36.25
N ASN A 293 25.04 18.12 -36.02
CA ASN A 293 26.22 17.95 -36.87
C ASN A 293 26.87 16.55 -36.79
N PHE A 294 26.18 15.58 -36.16
CA PHE A 294 26.59 14.19 -35.96
C PHE A 294 28.00 14.00 -35.42
N LYS A 295 28.53 14.96 -34.65
CA LYS A 295 29.72 14.74 -33.84
C LYS A 295 29.35 13.84 -32.67
N VAL A 296 29.92 12.63 -32.67
CA VAL A 296 29.68 11.64 -31.62
C VAL A 296 30.19 12.19 -30.29
N LYS A 297 29.28 12.37 -29.33
CA LYS A 297 29.61 12.79 -27.96
C LYS A 297 29.97 11.57 -27.11
N SER A 298 29.12 10.56 -27.12
CA SER A 298 29.26 9.32 -26.34
C SER A 298 28.14 8.32 -26.71
N THR A 299 27.81 7.40 -25.80
CA THR A 299 26.66 6.50 -25.88
C THR A 299 25.77 6.66 -24.64
N THR A 300 24.57 6.10 -24.66
CA THR A 300 23.63 6.18 -23.54
C THR A 300 23.89 5.16 -22.42
N LYS A 301 24.89 4.28 -22.57
CA LYS A 301 25.28 3.27 -21.59
C LYS A 301 25.36 3.75 -20.13
N PRO A 302 25.90 4.95 -19.80
CA PRO A 302 25.94 5.45 -18.42
C PRO A 302 24.55 5.79 -17.82
N TYR A 303 23.52 5.79 -18.67
CA TYR A 303 22.14 6.12 -18.34
C TYR A 303 21.19 4.94 -18.51
N GLU A 304 21.72 3.73 -18.78
CA GLU A 304 20.92 2.51 -18.72
C GLU A 304 20.20 2.41 -17.37
N GLU A 305 18.94 1.98 -17.41
CA GLU A 305 18.03 1.87 -16.26
C GLU A 305 17.68 3.17 -15.52
N LYS A 306 18.20 4.33 -15.96
CA LYS A 306 17.77 5.63 -15.44
C LYS A 306 16.53 6.11 -16.19
N ILE A 307 15.71 6.88 -15.48
CA ILE A 307 14.60 7.62 -16.08
C ILE A 307 15.13 8.98 -16.50
N LEU A 308 14.91 9.32 -17.76
CA LEU A 308 15.31 10.59 -18.36
C LEU A 308 14.07 11.37 -18.77
N LEU A 309 14.23 12.68 -18.95
CA LEU A 309 13.16 13.57 -19.40
C LEU A 309 13.45 14.02 -20.84
N ALA A 310 12.54 13.77 -21.77
CA ALA A 310 12.56 14.38 -23.09
C ALA A 310 11.67 15.62 -23.07
N LYS A 311 12.28 16.79 -23.26
CA LYS A 311 11.55 18.07 -23.27
C LYS A 311 11.16 18.48 -24.69
N GLU A 312 11.99 18.11 -25.66
CA GLU A 312 11.86 18.55 -27.05
C GLU A 312 12.01 17.36 -28.00
N ILE A 313 11.27 17.40 -29.11
CA ILE A 313 11.42 16.51 -30.27
C ILE A 313 11.81 17.32 -31.51
N TYR A 314 12.67 16.74 -32.33
CA TYR A 314 13.18 17.28 -33.59
C TYR A 314 12.87 16.33 -34.73
N TYR A 315 12.38 16.87 -35.84
CA TYR A 315 11.99 16.11 -37.02
C TYR A 315 12.95 16.39 -38.16
N HIS A 316 13.98 15.56 -38.27
CA HIS A 316 15.08 15.83 -39.18
C HIS A 316 14.71 15.53 -40.65
N PHE A 317 15.32 16.26 -41.58
CA PHE A 317 15.09 16.19 -43.02
C PHE A 317 15.32 14.78 -43.63
N ASP A 318 16.19 13.98 -43.01
CA ASP A 318 16.44 12.59 -43.39
C ASP A 318 15.27 11.62 -43.10
N GLY A 319 14.25 12.09 -42.36
CA GLY A 319 13.09 11.34 -41.88
C GLY A 319 13.24 10.75 -40.48
N SER A 320 14.38 10.98 -39.82
CA SER A 320 14.62 10.55 -38.44
C SER A 320 14.03 11.53 -37.44
N GLN A 321 13.66 11.02 -36.27
CA GLN A 321 13.20 11.85 -35.15
C GLN A 321 14.19 11.74 -34.00
N TYR A 322 14.44 12.86 -33.33
CA TYR A 322 15.38 12.93 -32.22
C TYR A 322 14.76 13.60 -31.01
N LEU A 323 15.01 13.05 -29.82
CA LEU A 323 14.61 13.64 -28.54
C LEU A 323 15.80 14.33 -27.90
N ALA A 324 15.60 15.56 -27.42
CA ALA A 324 16.53 16.19 -26.49
C ALA A 324 16.27 15.65 -25.08
N ILE A 325 17.25 14.91 -24.55
CA ILE A 325 17.13 14.23 -23.27
C ILE A 325 17.88 14.96 -22.16
N TYR A 326 17.23 15.08 -21.02
CA TYR A 326 17.67 15.83 -19.86
C TYR A 326 17.77 14.90 -18.64
N ASN A 327 18.73 15.20 -17.76
CA ASN A 327 18.84 14.54 -16.46
C ASN A 327 17.91 15.20 -15.43
N ASN A 328 17.91 14.67 -14.20
CA ASN A 328 17.08 15.18 -13.12
C ASN A 328 17.54 16.52 -12.51
N GLN A 329 18.66 17.08 -13.00
CA GLN A 329 19.09 18.45 -12.74
C GLN A 329 18.74 19.41 -13.89
N ASP A 330 17.84 19.01 -14.79
CA ASP A 330 17.43 19.78 -15.98
C ASP A 330 18.60 20.13 -16.91
N SER A 331 19.66 19.33 -16.90
CA SER A 331 20.82 19.49 -17.78
C SER A 331 20.68 18.61 -19.01
N LEU A 332 20.88 19.21 -20.20
CA LEU A 332 20.88 18.48 -21.47
C LEU A 332 22.01 17.43 -21.49
N ILE A 333 21.62 16.17 -21.60
CA ILE A 333 22.52 15.04 -21.78
C ILE A 333 22.97 15.00 -23.25
N GLY A 334 22.02 15.11 -24.18
CA GLY A 334 22.23 15.14 -25.61
C GLY A 334 20.97 14.76 -26.38
N TYR A 335 21.15 14.36 -27.64
CA TYR A 335 20.06 13.97 -28.52
C TYR A 335 20.11 12.48 -28.82
N ILE A 336 18.96 11.81 -28.81
CA ILE A 336 18.82 10.38 -29.12
C ILE A 336 17.79 10.19 -30.23
N ASN A 337 17.99 9.21 -31.11
CA ASN A 337 16.98 8.84 -32.09
C ASN A 337 15.81 8.13 -31.38
N THR A 338 14.56 8.45 -31.75
CA THR A 338 13.37 7.87 -31.11
C THR A 338 13.21 6.37 -31.36
N LYS A 339 13.86 5.82 -32.40
CA LYS A 339 13.66 4.44 -32.83
C LYS A 339 14.09 3.44 -31.76
N GLY A 340 13.10 2.77 -31.15
CA GLY A 340 13.29 1.73 -30.14
C GLY A 340 13.32 2.24 -28.69
N VAL A 341 13.15 3.56 -28.48
CA VAL A 341 13.05 4.17 -27.16
C VAL A 341 11.64 3.96 -26.61
N ASP A 342 11.55 3.39 -25.41
CA ASP A 342 10.28 3.22 -24.71
C ASP A 342 9.91 4.53 -24.00
N LEU A 343 8.76 5.09 -24.36
CA LEU A 343 8.21 6.32 -23.81
C LEU A 343 7.15 6.01 -22.75
N TYR A 344 7.14 6.80 -21.68
CA TYR A 344 6.21 6.64 -20.56
C TYR A 344 5.54 7.97 -20.26
N THR A 345 4.21 7.94 -20.25
CA THR A 345 3.37 9.06 -19.85
C THR A 345 3.22 9.07 -18.32
N GLY A 346 4.28 9.46 -17.61
CA GLY A 346 4.27 9.56 -16.15
C GLY A 346 5.67 9.63 -15.53
N LYS A 347 5.78 10.17 -14.31
CA LYS A 347 7.06 10.31 -13.60
C LYS A 347 7.69 8.96 -13.21
N LEU A 348 6.85 7.93 -13.03
CA LEU A 348 7.29 6.58 -12.76
C LEU A 348 7.74 5.91 -14.06
N GLY A 349 8.95 5.36 -14.02
CA GLY A 349 9.53 4.64 -15.14
C GLY A 349 8.92 3.28 -15.43
N ALA A 350 9.64 2.49 -16.23
CA ALA A 350 9.23 1.14 -16.60
C ALA A 350 8.88 0.27 -15.39
N LYS A 351 7.76 -0.44 -15.49
CA LYS A 351 7.29 -1.40 -14.51
C LYS A 351 8.16 -2.66 -14.52
N LYS A 352 8.84 -2.96 -13.41
CA LYS A 352 9.62 -4.21 -13.24
C LYS A 352 8.96 -5.13 -12.21
N ASP A 353 8.96 -6.43 -12.48
CA ASP A 353 8.46 -7.44 -11.53
C ASP A 353 9.34 -7.51 -10.28
N PHE A 354 8.72 -7.53 -9.11
CA PHE A 354 9.41 -7.64 -7.83
C PHE A 354 8.93 -8.85 -7.01
N GLY A 355 7.62 -9.02 -6.86
CA GLY A 355 7.01 -10.21 -6.26
C GLY A 355 7.45 -10.52 -4.83
N LYS A 356 7.63 -9.50 -3.98
CA LYS A 356 8.03 -9.67 -2.57
C LYS A 356 6.94 -9.20 -1.62
N PHE A 357 6.99 -9.66 -0.38
CA PHE A 357 6.16 -9.13 0.70
C PHE A 357 6.90 -8.02 1.44
N VAL A 358 6.17 -6.98 1.84
CA VAL A 358 6.73 -5.83 2.55
C VAL A 358 5.85 -5.46 3.73
N THR A 359 6.46 -5.05 4.84
CA THR A 359 5.74 -4.50 6.00
C THR A 359 5.93 -2.99 6.05
N ILE A 360 4.82 -2.26 6.23
CA ILE A 360 4.88 -0.80 6.37
C ILE A 360 5.39 -0.44 7.77
N SER A 361 6.60 0.10 7.84
CA SER A 361 7.30 0.42 9.09
C SER A 361 7.40 1.92 9.39
N GLY A 362 7.20 2.79 8.38
CA GLY A 362 7.32 4.26 8.51
C GLY A 362 6.08 5.05 8.08
N THR A 363 6.16 6.37 8.29
CA THR A 363 5.18 7.35 7.79
C THR A 363 5.63 7.86 6.43
N HIS A 364 5.15 7.23 5.37
CA HIS A 364 5.42 7.65 3.99
C HIS A 364 4.09 7.70 3.23
N PRO A 365 3.88 8.69 2.35
CA PRO A 365 2.70 8.71 1.50
C PRO A 365 2.65 7.49 0.58
N ILE A 366 1.45 6.96 0.39
CA ILE A 366 1.14 5.97 -0.64
C ILE A 366 0.46 6.71 -1.79
N TRP A 367 1.15 6.80 -2.92
CA TRP A 367 0.77 7.61 -4.08
C TRP A 367 -0.04 6.84 -5.11
N ASP A 368 -0.74 7.55 -5.99
CA ASP A 368 -1.24 7.00 -7.24
C ASP A 368 -0.10 6.73 -8.26
N ASN A 369 -0.43 6.35 -9.50
CA ASN A 369 0.56 6.09 -10.55
C ASN A 369 1.18 7.37 -11.13
N GLU A 370 0.51 8.51 -10.97
CA GLU A 370 0.98 9.80 -11.49
C GLU A 370 1.76 10.60 -10.43
N LEU A 371 1.86 10.08 -9.20
CA LEU A 371 2.39 10.74 -8.03
C LEU A 371 1.69 12.09 -7.74
N LYS A 372 0.37 12.17 -8.01
CA LYS A 372 -0.43 13.39 -7.83
C LYS A 372 -1.21 13.37 -6.52
N THR A 373 -1.91 12.27 -6.26
CA THR A 373 -2.69 12.08 -5.04
C THR A 373 -2.04 11.05 -4.14
N SER A 374 -2.19 11.20 -2.82
CA SER A 374 -1.69 10.23 -1.85
C SER A 374 -2.66 9.95 -0.72
N THR A 375 -2.49 8.77 -0.14
CA THR A 375 -3.12 8.37 1.11
C THR A 375 -2.06 8.13 2.19
N PRO A 376 -2.37 8.38 3.48
CA PRO A 376 -1.42 8.11 4.56
C PRO A 376 -1.14 6.60 4.74
N SER A 377 0.14 6.22 4.85
CA SER A 377 0.52 4.83 5.17
C SER A 377 0.07 4.35 6.55
N THR A 378 -0.37 5.25 7.43
CA THR A 378 -0.81 4.94 8.80
C THR A 378 -1.95 3.92 8.86
N ASN A 379 -2.83 3.90 7.85
CA ASN A 379 -3.94 2.94 7.73
C ASN A 379 -3.45 1.48 7.53
N TYR A 380 -2.19 1.35 7.13
CA TYR A 380 -1.52 0.09 6.81
C TYR A 380 -0.30 -0.14 7.69
N LYS A 381 -0.09 0.70 8.71
CA LYS A 381 1.05 0.57 9.63
C LYS A 381 1.11 -0.85 10.18
N ASN A 382 2.32 -1.42 10.16
CA ASN A 382 2.64 -2.76 10.63
C ASN A 382 1.98 -3.91 9.84
N LYS A 383 1.16 -3.64 8.82
CA LYS A 383 0.58 -4.68 7.96
C LYS A 383 1.56 -5.13 6.90
N THR A 384 1.41 -6.38 6.48
CA THR A 384 2.15 -6.96 5.36
C THR A 384 1.32 -6.88 4.09
N LEU A 385 1.93 -6.37 3.03
CA LEU A 385 1.36 -6.25 1.70
C LEU A 385 2.31 -6.91 0.68
N GLU A 386 1.83 -7.15 -0.52
CA GLU A 386 2.65 -7.61 -1.63
C GLU A 386 3.16 -6.38 -2.41
N ALA A 387 4.47 -6.22 -2.48
CA ALA A 387 5.13 -5.33 -3.43
C ALA A 387 5.29 -6.11 -4.74
N LYS A 388 4.29 -6.00 -5.62
CA LYS A 388 4.25 -6.79 -6.86
C LYS A 388 5.23 -6.27 -7.89
N TYR A 389 5.33 -4.95 -8.00
CA TYR A 389 6.18 -4.27 -8.97
C TYR A 389 7.07 -3.22 -8.30
N VAL A 390 8.18 -2.90 -8.95
CA VAL A 390 9.10 -1.83 -8.57
C VAL A 390 9.25 -0.85 -9.74
N TYR A 391 9.30 0.44 -9.40
CA TYR A 391 9.49 1.55 -10.33
C TYR A 391 10.69 2.39 -9.91
N ALA A 392 11.50 2.80 -10.88
CA ALA A 392 12.41 3.92 -10.70
C ALA A 392 11.66 5.22 -10.97
N ASN A 393 11.89 6.25 -10.16
CA ASN A 393 11.38 7.59 -10.39
C ASN A 393 12.50 8.50 -10.94
N PHE A 394 12.12 9.56 -11.64
CA PHE A 394 13.07 10.54 -12.19
C PHE A 394 13.97 11.19 -11.14
N ASP A 395 13.49 11.38 -9.91
CA ASP A 395 14.30 11.90 -8.79
C ASP A 395 15.29 10.88 -8.19
N GLY A 396 15.31 9.64 -8.71
CA GLY A 396 16.14 8.53 -8.21
C GLY A 396 15.48 7.70 -7.11
N THR A 397 14.30 8.08 -6.62
CA THR A 397 13.56 7.30 -5.62
C THR A 397 13.03 6.01 -6.23
N THR A 398 13.19 4.91 -5.51
CA THR A 398 12.55 3.63 -5.87
C THR A 398 11.19 3.53 -5.22
N TYR A 399 10.17 3.17 -5.99
CA TYR A 399 8.80 2.95 -5.52
C TYR A 399 8.37 1.50 -5.68
N TYR A 400 7.58 1.00 -4.73
CA TYR A 400 6.94 -0.32 -4.78
C TYR A 400 5.43 -0.19 -4.97
N ALA A 401 4.89 -0.93 -5.93
CA ALA A 401 3.45 -1.08 -6.17
C ALA A 401 2.86 -2.05 -5.14
N LEU A 402 2.06 -1.54 -4.21
CA LEU A 402 1.50 -2.31 -3.12
C LEU A 402 0.13 -2.92 -3.48
N TYR A 403 -0.04 -4.19 -3.14
CA TYR A 403 -1.28 -4.95 -3.30
C TYR A 403 -1.66 -5.62 -1.99
N ASN A 404 -2.96 -5.71 -1.72
CA ASN A 404 -3.48 -6.47 -0.59
C ASN A 404 -3.68 -7.97 -0.96
N ASN A 405 -4.12 -8.76 0.01
CA ASN A 405 -4.38 -10.20 -0.15
C ASN A 405 -5.56 -10.56 -1.06
N GLN A 406 -6.35 -9.58 -1.49
CA GLN A 406 -7.40 -9.74 -2.49
C GLN A 406 -6.90 -9.40 -3.90
N GLY A 407 -5.61 -9.08 -4.05
CA GLY A 407 -5.04 -8.60 -5.30
C GLY A 407 -5.46 -7.18 -5.66
N LYS A 408 -6.09 -6.43 -4.73
CA LYS A 408 -6.44 -5.03 -4.95
C LYS A 408 -5.21 -4.15 -4.79
N TRP A 409 -4.95 -3.33 -5.80
CA TRP A 409 -3.90 -2.32 -5.75
C TRP A 409 -4.22 -1.24 -4.72
N ILE A 410 -3.21 -0.88 -3.94
CA ILE A 410 -3.29 0.10 -2.84
C ILE A 410 -2.63 1.42 -3.22
N GLY A 411 -1.53 1.36 -3.99
CA GLY A 411 -0.76 2.54 -4.39
C GLY A 411 0.74 2.27 -4.44
N ASN A 412 1.52 3.31 -4.72
CA ASN A 412 2.97 3.29 -4.82
C ASN A 412 3.60 3.91 -3.57
N ILE A 413 4.49 3.19 -2.89
CA ILE A 413 5.21 3.70 -1.71
C ILE A 413 6.71 3.73 -2.00
N ALA A 414 7.40 4.76 -1.51
CA ALA A 414 8.86 4.79 -1.57
C ALA A 414 9.46 3.58 -0.82
N ALA A 415 10.51 2.97 -1.37
CA ALA A 415 11.12 1.76 -0.85
C ALA A 415 11.58 1.89 0.61
N GLN A 416 12.08 3.07 0.99
CA GLN A 416 12.45 3.42 2.37
C GLN A 416 11.27 3.47 3.36
N GLY A 417 10.03 3.52 2.87
CA GLY A 417 8.82 3.51 3.69
C GLY A 417 8.36 2.14 4.13
N VAL A 418 9.01 1.08 3.64
CA VAL A 418 8.68 -0.30 3.97
C VAL A 418 9.93 -1.11 4.30
N THR A 419 9.72 -2.25 4.91
CA THR A 419 10.75 -3.26 5.14
C THR A 419 10.38 -4.51 4.36
N VAL A 420 11.29 -5.00 3.52
CA VAL A 420 11.08 -6.23 2.75
C VAL A 420 11.10 -7.43 3.71
N ALA A 421 10.05 -8.24 3.66
CA ALA A 421 9.90 -9.45 4.44
C ALA A 421 10.39 -10.68 3.66
N THR A 422 10.83 -11.70 4.38
CA THR A 422 11.29 -12.96 3.79
C THR A 422 10.15 -13.84 3.25
N GLY A 423 8.90 -13.53 3.61
CA GLY A 423 7.72 -14.26 3.16
C GLY A 423 6.40 -13.60 3.57
N GLN A 424 5.30 -14.29 3.31
CA GLN A 424 3.92 -13.81 3.54
C GLN A 424 3.63 -13.45 5.00
N GLN A 425 4.37 -14.01 5.95
CA GLN A 425 4.23 -13.70 7.38
C GLN A 425 4.59 -12.26 7.75
N GLY A 426 5.31 -11.55 6.89
CA GLY A 426 5.82 -10.23 7.21
C GLY A 426 7.04 -10.26 8.13
N ILE A 427 7.36 -9.11 8.72
CA ILE A 427 8.47 -8.99 9.67
C ILE A 427 8.03 -9.31 11.11
N TYR A 428 8.96 -9.81 11.91
CA TYR A 428 8.77 -9.96 13.35
C TYR A 428 8.56 -8.60 14.01
N GLN A 429 7.51 -8.46 14.82
CA GLN A 429 7.29 -7.28 15.64
C GLN A 429 7.31 -7.65 17.12
N SER A 430 8.12 -6.95 17.90
CA SER A 430 8.18 -7.14 19.35
C SER A 430 6.82 -6.85 19.98
N TYR A 431 6.33 -7.78 20.81
CA TYR A 431 5.02 -7.70 21.43
C TYR A 431 5.10 -7.75 22.97
N GLY A 432 5.87 -8.71 23.51
CA GLY A 432 6.23 -8.76 24.93
C GLY A 432 5.06 -8.86 25.91
N LYS A 433 3.96 -9.54 25.55
CA LYS A 433 2.77 -9.67 26.42
C LYS A 433 2.59 -11.10 26.95
N TYR A 434 1.88 -11.22 28.06
CA TYR A 434 1.34 -12.50 28.52
C TYR A 434 -0.04 -12.72 27.91
N VAL A 435 -0.30 -13.93 27.44
CA VAL A 435 -1.56 -14.29 26.80
C VAL A 435 -2.06 -15.63 27.33
N THR A 436 -3.38 -15.76 27.48
CA THR A 436 -4.02 -17.04 27.80
C THR A 436 -4.68 -17.60 26.55
N ILE A 437 -4.32 -18.82 26.16
CA ILE A 437 -4.88 -19.48 24.97
C ILE A 437 -6.30 -19.97 25.29
N LYS A 438 -7.29 -19.45 24.56
CA LYS A 438 -8.70 -19.83 24.71
C LYS A 438 -9.14 -20.61 23.49
N GLY A 439 -9.78 -21.76 23.69
CA GLY A 439 -10.31 -22.58 22.60
C GLY A 439 -9.35 -23.64 22.08
N ASN A 440 -9.67 -24.20 20.92
CA ASN A 440 -8.92 -25.28 20.27
C ASN A 440 -8.20 -24.74 19.03
N TYR A 441 -7.37 -23.70 19.20
CA TYR A 441 -6.61 -23.14 18.08
C TYR A 441 -5.37 -23.97 17.80
N THR A 442 -5.05 -24.12 16.52
CA THR A 442 -3.83 -24.77 16.07
C THR A 442 -2.63 -23.91 16.41
N ILE A 443 -1.61 -24.54 16.99
CA ILE A 443 -0.29 -23.94 17.18
C ILE A 443 0.62 -24.50 16.10
N TRP A 444 1.13 -23.64 15.23
CA TRP A 444 1.93 -24.01 14.06
C TRP A 444 3.43 -23.96 14.34
N ARG A 445 4.20 -24.84 13.71
CA ARG A 445 5.67 -24.81 13.76
C ARG A 445 6.30 -23.90 12.71
N GLY A 446 5.51 -23.39 11.78
CA GLY A 446 5.97 -22.54 10.69
C GLY A 446 4.79 -22.00 9.91
N PHE A 447 5.07 -21.03 9.05
CA PHE A 447 4.09 -20.42 8.15
C PHE A 447 3.90 -21.22 6.84
N ASP A 448 4.49 -22.41 6.74
CA ASP A 448 4.22 -23.37 5.67
C ASP A 448 2.93 -24.17 5.93
N TRP A 449 2.37 -24.08 7.13
CA TRP A 449 1.16 -24.77 7.59
C TRP A 449 1.22 -26.30 7.49
N LYS A 450 2.41 -26.89 7.34
CA LYS A 450 2.58 -28.33 7.17
C LYS A 450 2.72 -29.08 8.50
N LYS A 451 3.09 -28.37 9.58
CA LYS A 451 3.35 -28.97 10.90
C LYS A 451 2.69 -28.16 12.02
N SER A 452 1.98 -28.85 12.90
CA SER A 452 1.38 -28.28 14.11
C SER A 452 1.90 -28.96 15.38
N VAL A 453 1.63 -28.30 16.50
CA VAL A 453 1.93 -28.76 17.86
C VAL A 453 0.62 -29.16 18.53
N ASP A 454 0.65 -30.18 19.37
CA ASP A 454 -0.50 -30.48 20.24
C ASP A 454 -0.78 -29.29 21.17
N ALA A 455 -1.91 -28.63 20.93
CA ALA A 455 -2.33 -27.44 21.67
C ALA A 455 -2.97 -27.78 23.03
N THR A 456 -3.30 -29.05 23.28
CA THR A 456 -4.01 -29.51 24.48
C THR A 456 -3.31 -29.11 25.79
N PRO A 457 -1.98 -29.23 25.94
CA PRO A 457 -1.29 -28.82 27.17
C PRO A 457 -1.35 -27.32 27.46
N TYR A 458 -1.58 -26.51 26.42
CA TYR A 458 -1.54 -25.05 26.49
C TYR A 458 -2.93 -24.43 26.61
N LYS A 459 -4.00 -25.22 26.44
CA LYS A 459 -5.37 -24.76 26.59
C LYS A 459 -5.61 -24.18 27.98
N ASN A 460 -6.16 -22.96 28.02
CA ASN A 460 -6.40 -22.18 29.24
C ASN A 460 -5.14 -21.82 30.05
N LYS A 461 -3.94 -22.09 29.55
CA LYS A 461 -2.67 -21.73 30.18
C LYS A 461 -2.19 -20.36 29.71
N THR A 462 -1.38 -19.74 30.55
CA THR A 462 -0.71 -18.47 30.24
C THR A 462 0.65 -18.74 29.64
N LEU A 463 0.90 -18.13 28.48
CA LEU A 463 2.16 -18.15 27.75
C LEU A 463 2.65 -16.72 27.54
N GLN A 464 3.91 -16.58 27.14
CA GLN A 464 4.47 -15.30 26.74
C GLN A 464 4.45 -15.18 25.21
N ALA A 465 3.71 -14.21 24.70
CA ALA A 465 3.75 -13.82 23.30
C ALA A 465 4.88 -12.78 23.11
N ARG A 466 6.06 -13.25 22.70
CA ARG A 466 7.23 -12.38 22.57
C ARG A 466 7.15 -11.48 21.35
N GLY A 467 6.62 -12.00 20.24
CA GLY A 467 6.37 -11.21 19.04
C GLY A 467 5.06 -11.55 18.35
N ILE A 468 4.73 -10.72 17.39
CA ILE A 468 3.54 -10.82 16.55
C ILE A 468 3.92 -10.64 15.08
N TYR A 469 3.25 -11.37 14.21
CA TYR A 469 3.38 -11.31 12.75
C TYR A 469 2.03 -10.96 12.17
N TYR A 470 1.98 -9.88 11.38
CA TYR A 470 0.77 -9.50 10.64
C TYR A 470 0.86 -10.11 9.24
N HIS A 471 0.30 -11.30 9.10
CA HIS A 471 0.47 -12.10 7.89
C HIS A 471 -0.35 -11.52 6.74
N PHE A 472 0.14 -11.69 5.51
CA PHE A 472 -0.50 -11.21 4.29
C PHE A 472 -1.95 -11.72 4.17
N ASN A 473 -2.21 -12.98 4.52
CA ASN A 473 -3.57 -13.55 4.59
C ASN A 473 -4.59 -12.78 5.45
N GLY A 474 -4.18 -11.79 6.25
CA GLY A 474 -5.04 -10.94 7.07
C GLY A 474 -5.09 -11.35 8.55
N THR A 475 -4.58 -12.52 8.91
CA THR A 475 -4.52 -13.02 10.28
C THR A 475 -3.24 -12.55 10.98
N SER A 476 -3.35 -12.25 12.28
CA SER A 476 -2.19 -11.95 13.12
C SER A 476 -1.77 -13.19 13.91
N TYR A 477 -0.48 -13.50 13.92
CA TYR A 477 0.05 -14.69 14.60
C TYR A 477 1.02 -14.30 15.70
N LEU A 478 0.78 -14.81 16.91
CA LEU A 478 1.63 -14.64 18.08
C LEU A 478 2.72 -15.71 18.10
N SER A 479 3.97 -15.33 18.33
CA SER A 479 5.06 -16.25 18.65
C SER A 479 5.08 -16.54 20.15
N LEU A 480 4.66 -17.75 20.51
CA LEU A 480 4.42 -18.16 21.89
C LEU A 480 5.61 -18.88 22.52
N TYR A 481 5.83 -18.61 23.80
CA TYR A 481 6.87 -19.20 24.63
C TYR A 481 6.29 -19.67 25.96
N ASP A 482 6.78 -20.80 26.46
CA ASP A 482 6.42 -21.34 27.76
C ASP A 482 7.24 -20.73 28.90
N ASN A 483 6.98 -21.21 30.12
CA ASN A 483 7.62 -20.74 31.35
C ASN A 483 9.10 -21.09 31.48
N ASN A 484 9.58 -22.06 30.69
CA ASN A 484 10.98 -22.43 30.61
C ASN A 484 11.72 -21.61 29.53
N GLY A 485 11.03 -20.68 28.88
CA GLY A 485 11.56 -19.92 27.75
C GLY A 485 11.64 -20.72 26.46
N LYS A 486 11.05 -21.92 26.41
CA LYS A 486 11.01 -22.74 25.20
C LYS A 486 9.98 -22.17 24.24
N TRP A 487 10.36 -22.04 22.98
CA TRP A 487 9.44 -21.65 21.92
C TRP A 487 8.41 -22.77 21.68
N VAL A 488 7.13 -22.39 21.70
CA VAL A 488 6.01 -23.31 21.57
C VAL A 488 5.51 -23.36 20.13
N GLY A 489 5.41 -22.22 19.46
CA GLY A 489 4.88 -22.13 18.09
C GLY A 489 4.19 -20.80 17.80
N TYR A 490 3.55 -20.74 16.63
CA TYR A 490 2.71 -19.63 16.20
C TYR A 490 1.23 -19.94 16.40
N SER A 491 0.50 -19.06 17.05
CA SER A 491 -0.97 -19.19 17.20
C SER A 491 -1.65 -17.94 16.67
N ASP A 492 -2.85 -18.10 16.13
CA ASP A 492 -3.74 -16.97 15.83
C ASP A 492 -3.93 -16.11 17.08
N ALA A 493 -3.76 -14.80 16.95
CA ALA A 493 -3.96 -13.82 18.01
C ALA A 493 -5.42 -13.80 18.49
N ALA A 494 -6.40 -14.05 17.64
CA ALA A 494 -7.81 -14.14 18.01
C ALA A 494 -8.10 -15.29 18.98
N GLY A 495 -7.28 -16.35 18.95
CA GLY A 495 -7.34 -17.48 19.88
C GLY A 495 -6.71 -17.23 21.24
N ALA A 496 -6.20 -16.03 21.49
CA ALA A 496 -5.51 -15.68 22.71
C ALA A 496 -6.15 -14.44 23.36
N THR A 497 -6.26 -14.45 24.68
CA THR A 497 -6.66 -13.27 25.46
C THR A 497 -5.43 -12.67 26.13
N VAL A 498 -5.15 -11.39 25.87
CA VAL A 498 -4.06 -10.67 26.54
C VAL A 498 -4.36 -10.56 28.04
N ALA A 499 -3.40 -10.98 28.86
CA ALA A 499 -3.45 -10.86 30.31
C ALA A 499 -2.75 -9.57 30.77
N SER A 500 -3.15 -9.05 31.93
CA SER A 500 -2.51 -7.88 32.53
C SER A 500 -1.10 -8.16 33.08
N GLY A 501 -0.73 -9.44 33.22
CA GLY A 501 0.58 -9.85 33.72
C GLY A 501 0.75 -11.37 33.69
N SER A 502 1.82 -11.84 34.34
CA SER A 502 2.21 -13.25 34.38
C SER A 502 1.17 -14.16 35.06
N GLN A 503 0.26 -13.60 35.85
CA GLN A 503 -0.84 -14.34 36.47
C GLN A 503 -1.87 -14.90 35.49
N GLY A 504 -1.90 -14.41 34.25
CA GLY A 504 -2.93 -14.77 33.30
C GLY A 504 -4.26 -14.09 33.58
N ILE A 505 -5.31 -14.54 32.90
CA ILE A 505 -6.67 -14.02 33.08
C ILE A 505 -7.41 -14.75 34.22
N TYR A 506 -8.41 -14.08 34.80
CA TYR A 506 -9.37 -14.72 35.68
C TYR A 506 -10.19 -15.77 34.93
N GLN A 507 -10.28 -16.99 35.49
CA GLN A 507 -11.17 -18.03 35.00
C GLN A 507 -12.13 -18.45 36.12
N SER A 508 -13.41 -18.55 35.81
CA SER A 508 -14.43 -18.96 36.79
C SER A 508 -14.16 -20.39 37.26
N TYR A 509 -14.27 -20.61 38.57
CA TYR A 509 -13.99 -21.91 39.19
C TYR A 509 -15.14 -22.40 40.09
N GLY A 510 -15.63 -21.54 40.98
CA GLY A 510 -16.87 -21.77 41.75
C GLY A 510 -16.86 -22.98 42.69
N LYS A 511 -15.70 -23.44 43.18
CA LYS A 511 -15.60 -24.61 44.08
C LYS A 511 -15.42 -24.22 45.54
N TYR A 512 -15.82 -25.09 46.45
CA TYR A 512 -15.47 -24.98 47.86
C TYR A 512 -14.18 -25.76 48.12
N VAL A 513 -13.24 -25.15 48.84
CA VAL A 513 -11.90 -25.70 49.06
C VAL A 513 -11.51 -25.58 50.53
N THR A 514 -10.92 -26.63 51.07
CA THR A 514 -10.40 -26.66 52.45
C THR A 514 -8.90 -26.44 52.44
N ILE A 515 -8.41 -25.44 53.18
CA ILE A 515 -6.98 -25.11 53.24
C ILE A 515 -6.22 -26.23 53.95
N LYS A 516 -5.16 -26.75 53.32
CA LYS A 516 -4.24 -27.70 53.95
C LYS A 516 -3.28 -26.90 54.83
N GLY A 517 -3.07 -27.30 56.08
CA GLY A 517 -1.98 -26.77 56.92
C GLY A 517 -1.86 -25.24 56.92
N ASN A 518 -0.62 -24.74 56.82
CA ASN A 518 -0.30 -23.30 56.84
C ASN A 518 0.12 -22.80 55.45
N TYR A 519 -0.57 -23.19 54.38
CA TYR A 519 -0.25 -22.71 53.03
C TYR A 519 -0.41 -21.19 52.92
N THR A 520 0.51 -20.55 52.21
CA THR A 520 0.50 -19.09 52.03
C THR A 520 -0.75 -18.63 51.30
N ILE A 521 -1.31 -17.53 51.81
CA ILE A 521 -2.39 -16.78 51.16
C ILE A 521 -1.81 -15.41 50.78
N TRP A 522 -1.77 -15.09 49.50
CA TRP A 522 -1.18 -13.89 48.94
C TRP A 522 -2.21 -12.79 48.74
N ARG A 523 -1.81 -11.53 48.93
CA ARG A 523 -2.66 -10.36 48.61
C ARG A 523 -2.58 -9.95 47.13
N GLY A 524 -1.64 -10.50 46.39
CA GLY A 524 -1.42 -10.18 44.98
C GLY A 524 -0.37 -11.10 44.37
N PHE A 525 -0.18 -10.96 43.07
CA PHE A 525 0.81 -11.72 42.30
C PHE A 525 2.19 -11.06 42.26
N ASP A 526 2.40 -10.00 43.05
CA ASP A 526 3.72 -9.38 43.27
C ASP A 526 4.56 -10.17 44.29
N TRP A 527 3.98 -11.17 44.96
CA TRP A 527 4.61 -12.03 45.96
C TRP A 527 5.24 -11.28 47.15
N LYS A 528 4.91 -10.00 47.36
CA LYS A 528 5.52 -9.16 48.40
C LYS A 528 4.71 -9.14 49.70
N LYS A 529 3.42 -9.52 49.65
CA LYS A 529 2.51 -9.43 50.80
C LYS A 529 1.63 -10.68 50.92
N SER A 530 1.74 -11.36 52.06
CA SER A 530 0.82 -12.43 52.45
C SER A 530 -0.18 -11.98 53.51
N VAL A 531 -1.28 -12.70 53.61
CA VAL A 531 -2.25 -12.65 54.71
C VAL A 531 -1.78 -13.64 55.77
N ASP A 532 -2.08 -13.37 57.04
CA ASP A 532 -1.94 -14.38 58.08
C ASP A 532 -2.87 -15.56 57.75
N ALA A 533 -2.27 -16.71 57.42
CA ALA A 533 -2.98 -17.92 57.03
C ALA A 533 -3.48 -18.73 58.24
N THR A 534 -3.00 -18.42 59.45
CA THR A 534 -3.32 -19.14 60.69
C THR A 534 -4.83 -19.25 60.94
N PRO A 535 -5.64 -18.17 60.78
CA PRO A 535 -7.09 -18.25 60.99
C PRO A 535 -7.82 -19.10 59.95
N TYR A 536 -7.17 -19.45 58.84
CA TYR A 536 -7.77 -20.17 57.72
C TYR A 536 -7.34 -21.64 57.65
N LYS A 537 -6.41 -22.08 58.50
CA LYS A 537 -5.98 -23.47 58.59
C LYS A 537 -7.18 -24.41 58.76
N ASN A 538 -7.25 -25.42 57.90
CA ASN A 538 -8.33 -26.40 57.83
C ASN A 538 -9.74 -25.83 57.58
N LYS A 539 -9.91 -24.53 57.37
CA LYS A 539 -11.22 -23.94 57.06
C LYS A 539 -11.58 -24.16 55.60
N THR A 540 -12.89 -24.25 55.35
CA THR A 540 -13.45 -24.27 54.00
C THR A 540 -13.80 -22.86 53.55
N LEU A 541 -13.32 -22.50 52.37
CA LEU A 541 -13.54 -21.22 51.69
C LEU A 541 -14.12 -21.48 50.29
N GLN A 542 -14.66 -20.44 49.66
CA GLN A 542 -15.11 -20.52 48.27
C GLN A 542 -14.01 -19.99 47.34
N ALA A 543 -13.49 -20.84 46.47
CA ALA A 543 -12.60 -20.47 45.38
C ALA A 543 -13.44 -20.03 44.17
N LYS A 544 -13.69 -18.73 44.02
CA LYS A 544 -14.54 -18.20 42.95
C LYS A 544 -13.86 -18.26 41.58
N GLY A 545 -12.55 -18.03 41.53
CA GLY A 545 -11.78 -18.15 40.30
C GLY A 545 -10.42 -18.78 40.47
N ILE A 546 -9.83 -19.12 39.33
CA ILE A 546 -8.51 -19.72 39.17
C ILE A 546 -7.70 -18.92 38.16
N TYR A 547 -6.41 -18.80 38.43
CA TYR A 547 -5.41 -18.15 37.59
C TYR A 547 -4.32 -19.16 37.27
N TYR A 548 -4.11 -19.47 36.00
CA TYR A 548 -2.99 -20.31 35.56
C TYR A 548 -1.79 -19.42 35.29
N HIS A 549 -0.93 -19.28 36.28
CA HIS A 549 0.19 -18.35 36.22
C HIS A 549 1.26 -18.89 35.26
N PHE A 550 1.95 -17.98 34.59
CA PHE A 550 3.10 -18.26 33.72
C PHE A 550 4.27 -18.93 34.46
N ASN A 551 4.23 -19.12 35.78
CA ASN A 551 5.28 -19.84 36.50
C ASN A 551 5.00 -21.36 36.54
N GLY A 552 3.92 -21.81 35.90
CA GLY A 552 3.46 -23.21 35.89
C GLY A 552 2.48 -23.56 37.03
N SER A 553 2.35 -22.70 38.05
CA SER A 553 1.40 -22.92 39.16
C SER A 553 0.01 -22.34 38.87
N SER A 554 -0.99 -22.91 39.54
CA SER A 554 -2.36 -22.40 39.54
C SER A 554 -2.70 -21.77 40.88
N TYR A 555 -3.36 -20.62 40.87
CA TYR A 555 -3.74 -19.88 42.07
C TYR A 555 -5.24 -19.64 42.13
N LEU A 556 -5.85 -19.92 43.28
CA LEU A 556 -7.28 -19.78 43.54
C LEU A 556 -7.57 -18.47 44.26
N SER A 557 -8.58 -17.73 43.80
CA SER A 557 -9.10 -16.53 44.49
C SER A 557 -10.14 -16.94 45.53
N LEU A 558 -9.80 -16.77 46.80
CA LEU A 558 -10.55 -17.29 47.94
C LEU A 558 -11.48 -16.24 48.56
N TYR A 559 -12.67 -16.70 48.97
CA TYR A 559 -13.68 -15.90 49.64
C TYR A 559 -14.21 -16.64 50.88
N ASP A 560 -14.47 -15.89 51.94
CA ASP A 560 -15.09 -16.42 53.15
C ASP A 560 -16.62 -16.52 53.02
N ASN A 561 -17.27 -16.94 54.10
CA ASN A 561 -18.72 -17.16 54.19
C ASN A 561 -19.56 -15.90 54.18
N ASN A 562 -18.94 -14.74 54.44
CA ASN A 562 -19.55 -13.43 54.31
C ASN A 562 -19.35 -12.86 52.89
N GLY A 563 -18.71 -13.62 52.00
CA GLY A 563 -18.39 -13.18 50.65
C GLY A 563 -17.22 -12.21 50.58
N LYS A 564 -16.47 -12.02 51.69
CA LYS A 564 -15.28 -11.17 51.71
C LYS A 564 -14.11 -11.89 51.03
N TRP A 565 -13.41 -11.17 50.17
CA TRP A 565 -12.20 -11.68 49.53
C TRP A 565 -11.08 -11.84 50.56
N VAL A 566 -10.45 -13.01 50.56
CA VAL A 566 -9.41 -13.38 51.52
C VAL A 566 -8.03 -13.23 50.91
N GLY A 567 -7.84 -13.70 49.68
CA GLY A 567 -6.53 -13.72 49.02
C GLY A 567 -6.41 -14.80 47.95
N TYR A 568 -5.20 -14.97 47.42
CA TYR A 568 -4.84 -16.03 46.50
C TYR A 568 -4.07 -17.14 47.18
N THR A 569 -4.40 -18.41 46.94
CA THR A 569 -3.57 -19.54 47.39
C THR A 569 -3.22 -20.47 46.24
N ASN A 570 -2.11 -21.19 46.34
CA ASN A 570 -1.74 -22.20 45.35
C ASN A 570 -2.76 -23.35 45.40
N ALA A 571 -3.21 -23.83 44.23
CA ALA A 571 -4.20 -24.91 44.12
C ALA A 571 -3.74 -26.22 44.80
N ASN A 572 -2.43 -26.48 44.89
CA ASN A 572 -1.90 -27.64 45.62
C ASN A 572 -2.10 -27.51 47.14
N GLY A 573 -2.24 -26.28 47.64
CA GLY A 573 -2.46 -25.94 49.04
C GLY A 573 -3.87 -26.18 49.57
N VAL A 574 -4.77 -26.70 48.75
CA VAL A 574 -6.15 -26.96 49.14
C VAL A 574 -6.59 -28.38 48.81
N LYS A 575 -7.62 -28.86 49.51
CA LYS A 575 -8.42 -30.01 49.08
C LYS A 575 -9.76 -29.49 48.56
N ILE A 576 -10.21 -30.01 47.42
CA ILE A 576 -11.52 -29.65 46.87
C ILE A 576 -12.58 -30.36 47.69
N GLY A 577 -13.55 -29.60 48.20
CA GLY A 577 -14.72 -30.12 48.88
C GLY A 577 -15.82 -30.47 47.88
N SER A 578 -16.63 -31.46 48.21
CA SER A 578 -17.82 -31.83 47.42
C SER A 578 -18.95 -30.78 47.49
N GLY A 579 -18.82 -29.76 48.35
CA GLY A 579 -19.80 -28.70 48.56
C GLY A 579 -19.42 -27.83 49.75
N LYS A 580 -20.41 -27.11 50.30
CA LYS A 580 -20.23 -26.21 51.46
C LYS A 580 -19.67 -26.92 52.69
N GLN A 581 -19.82 -28.23 52.81
CA GLN A 581 -19.24 -29.03 53.89
C GLN A 581 -17.71 -29.10 53.90
N GLY A 582 -17.06 -28.76 52.78
CA GLY A 582 -15.61 -28.91 52.65
C GLY A 582 -15.17 -30.35 52.41
N SER A 583 -13.88 -30.59 52.55
CA SER A 583 -13.28 -31.92 52.41
C SER A 583 -13.33 -32.69 53.72
N TYR A 584 -13.55 -34.01 53.63
CA TYR A 584 -13.43 -34.93 54.77
C TYR A 584 -12.01 -34.89 55.35
N GLN A 585 -11.93 -34.83 56.67
CA GLN A 585 -10.67 -35.00 57.41
C GLN A 585 -10.84 -36.13 58.43
N THR A 586 -9.86 -37.01 58.50
CA THR A 586 -9.83 -38.09 59.47
C THR A 586 -9.84 -37.52 60.89
N TYR A 587 -10.67 -38.09 61.75
CA TYR A 587 -10.80 -37.68 63.15
C TYR A 587 -10.55 -38.82 64.13
N ASN A 588 -11.22 -39.95 63.93
CA ASN A 588 -11.07 -41.20 64.69
C ASN A 588 -11.01 -41.03 66.22
N LYS A 589 -12.00 -40.37 66.80
CA LYS A 589 -12.14 -40.26 68.27
C LYS A 589 -13.51 -40.67 68.74
N TYR A 590 -13.58 -41.26 69.92
CA TYR A 590 -14.85 -41.47 70.61
C TYR A 590 -15.36 -40.14 71.17
N VAL A 591 -16.64 -39.86 70.95
CA VAL A 591 -17.31 -38.63 71.38
C VAL A 591 -18.65 -38.97 72.02
N THR A 592 -18.98 -38.31 73.13
CA THR A 592 -20.26 -38.50 73.83
C THR A 592 -21.17 -37.32 73.52
N ILE A 593 -22.44 -37.57 73.18
CA ILE A 593 -23.38 -36.49 72.85
C ILE A 593 -23.86 -35.81 74.14
N LYS A 594 -23.70 -34.48 74.24
CA LYS A 594 -24.03 -33.68 75.43
C LYS A 594 -25.51 -33.69 75.76
N SER A 595 -26.34 -33.45 74.75
CA SER A 595 -27.79 -33.31 74.89
C SER A 595 -28.49 -33.52 73.56
N ASN A 596 -29.80 -33.75 73.59
CA ASN A 596 -30.63 -33.88 72.39
C ASN A 596 -30.93 -32.52 71.72
N ALA A 597 -30.36 -31.40 72.20
CA ALA A 597 -30.53 -30.08 71.59
C ALA A 597 -29.81 -29.95 70.24
N TYR A 598 -28.80 -30.81 70.00
CA TYR A 598 -28.03 -30.81 68.75
C TYR A 598 -28.58 -31.85 67.79
N ALA A 599 -29.07 -31.38 66.63
CA ALA A 599 -29.55 -32.27 65.59
C ALA A 599 -28.41 -33.10 64.99
N ILE A 600 -28.66 -34.40 64.81
CA ILE A 600 -27.84 -35.30 64.01
C ILE A 600 -28.43 -35.36 62.61
N TRP A 601 -27.68 -34.87 61.64
CA TRP A 601 -28.15 -34.69 60.27
C TRP A 601 -27.68 -35.81 59.36
N LYS A 602 -28.54 -36.27 58.45
CA LYS A 602 -28.18 -37.28 57.44
C LYS A 602 -27.51 -36.69 56.19
N ASN A 603 -27.48 -35.37 56.06
CA ASN A 603 -26.80 -34.70 54.97
C ASN A 603 -26.50 -33.24 55.33
N PHE A 604 -25.63 -32.59 54.55
CA PHE A 604 -25.26 -31.19 54.71
C PHE A 604 -26.24 -30.19 54.07
N GLY A 605 -27.31 -30.68 53.43
CA GLY A 605 -28.44 -29.87 53.01
C GLY A 605 -29.45 -29.62 54.13
N TRP A 606 -29.22 -30.18 55.32
CA TRP A 606 -30.08 -30.05 56.51
C TRP A 606 -31.53 -30.47 56.26
N SER A 607 -31.76 -31.40 55.33
CA SER A 607 -33.11 -31.83 54.94
C SER A 607 -33.62 -33.07 55.67
N SER A 608 -32.74 -33.79 56.38
CA SER A 608 -33.11 -35.04 57.08
C SER A 608 -32.30 -35.25 58.35
N LYS A 609 -32.96 -35.69 59.43
CA LYS A 609 -32.37 -35.94 60.75
C LYS A 609 -32.41 -37.42 61.12
N ALA A 610 -31.49 -37.86 61.97
CA ALA A 610 -31.60 -39.15 62.64
C ALA A 610 -32.68 -39.09 63.72
N SER A 611 -33.42 -40.18 63.91
CA SER A 611 -34.45 -40.34 64.95
C SER A 611 -33.88 -41.12 66.14
N GLY A 612 -34.15 -40.66 67.36
CA GLY A 612 -33.71 -41.34 68.59
C GLY A 612 -33.37 -40.37 69.74
N LYS A 613 -33.14 -40.93 70.93
CA LYS A 613 -32.53 -40.22 72.07
C LYS A 613 -31.05 -40.56 72.08
N PHE A 614 -30.22 -39.56 71.79
CA PHE A 614 -28.78 -39.74 71.58
C PHE A 614 -27.94 -39.18 72.72
N ALA A 615 -28.51 -38.32 73.57
CA ALA A 615 -27.84 -37.74 74.73
C ALA A 615 -27.23 -38.80 75.65
N GLY A 616 -25.97 -38.61 76.07
CA GLY A 616 -25.23 -39.51 76.94
C GLY A 616 -24.58 -40.71 76.22
N THR A 617 -24.93 -40.97 74.97
CA THR A 617 -24.37 -42.09 74.20
C THR A 617 -23.02 -41.72 73.56
N THR A 618 -22.07 -42.64 73.61
CA THR A 618 -20.74 -42.53 72.99
C THR A 618 -20.72 -43.16 71.60
N TYR A 619 -20.20 -42.43 70.61
CA TYR A 619 -20.04 -42.86 69.23
C TYR A 619 -18.59 -42.71 68.77
N LEU A 620 -18.18 -43.49 67.77
CA LEU A 620 -16.92 -43.27 67.06
C LEU A 620 -17.12 -42.17 66.01
N ALA A 621 -16.53 -41.00 66.22
CA ALA A 621 -16.44 -39.96 65.20
C ALA A 621 -15.26 -40.23 64.27
N LYS A 622 -15.53 -40.82 63.10
CA LYS A 622 -14.47 -41.17 62.15
C LYS A 622 -13.91 -39.96 61.41
N GLY A 623 -14.75 -38.97 61.13
CA GLY A 623 -14.34 -37.80 60.35
C GLY A 623 -14.90 -36.51 60.88
N ILE A 624 -14.23 -35.42 60.50
CA ILE A 624 -14.63 -34.05 60.77
C ILE A 624 -14.69 -33.25 59.46
N TYR A 625 -15.69 -32.39 59.36
CA TYR A 625 -15.93 -31.48 58.24
C TYR A 625 -15.95 -30.05 58.76
N TYR A 626 -15.10 -29.20 58.19
CA TYR A 626 -15.07 -27.77 58.47
C TYR A 626 -16.00 -27.09 57.48
N HIS A 627 -17.25 -26.89 57.87
CA HIS A 627 -18.28 -26.40 56.97
C HIS A 627 -18.08 -24.90 56.70
N PHE A 628 -18.41 -24.46 55.48
CA PHE A 628 -18.27 -23.09 55.01
C PHE A 628 -19.03 -22.10 55.89
N ASN A 629 -20.14 -22.50 56.53
CA ASN A 629 -20.85 -21.68 57.50
C ASN A 629 -20.06 -21.35 58.79
N GLY A 630 -18.83 -21.87 58.97
CA GLY A 630 -17.99 -21.64 60.13
C GLY A 630 -18.10 -22.71 61.23
N SER A 631 -19.08 -23.61 61.14
CA SER A 631 -19.25 -24.72 62.08
C SER A 631 -18.44 -25.96 61.67
N LYS A 632 -18.17 -26.83 62.64
CA LYS A 632 -17.56 -28.15 62.40
C LYS A 632 -18.56 -29.25 62.66
N TYR A 633 -18.53 -30.29 61.82
CA TYR A 633 -19.44 -31.42 61.93
C TYR A 633 -18.68 -32.74 61.94
N LEU A 634 -19.01 -33.61 62.90
CA LEU A 634 -18.42 -34.93 63.09
C LEU A 634 -19.31 -36.00 62.46
N SER A 635 -18.73 -36.94 61.73
CA SER A 635 -19.42 -38.11 61.16
C SER A 635 -19.39 -39.27 62.16
N LEU A 636 -20.56 -39.60 62.71
CA LEU A 636 -20.72 -40.54 63.81
C LEU A 636 -21.03 -41.96 63.34
N TYR A 637 -20.43 -42.94 64.02
CA TYR A 637 -20.63 -44.37 63.82
C TYR A 637 -20.89 -45.03 65.16
N ASP A 638 -21.82 -45.99 65.21
CA ASP A 638 -22.04 -46.81 66.39
C ASP A 638 -20.97 -47.92 66.56
N ASN A 639 -21.10 -48.72 67.61
CA ASN A 639 -20.17 -49.82 67.91
C ASN A 639 -20.20 -50.95 66.88
N ASN A 640 -21.28 -51.05 66.08
CA ASN A 640 -21.39 -51.99 64.96
C ASN A 640 -20.88 -51.37 63.66
N ASN A 641 -20.17 -50.24 63.75
CA ASN A 641 -19.63 -49.52 62.62
C ASN A 641 -20.68 -48.99 61.64
N LYS A 642 -21.94 -48.86 62.08
CA LYS A 642 -23.04 -48.30 61.28
C LYS A 642 -23.03 -46.79 61.41
N TRP A 643 -23.09 -46.11 60.27
CA TRP A 643 -23.14 -44.65 60.21
C TRP A 643 -24.48 -44.10 60.71
N ILE A 644 -24.41 -43.10 61.59
CA ILE A 644 -25.57 -42.52 62.28
C ILE A 644 -25.95 -41.15 61.72
N GLY A 645 -24.95 -40.33 61.41
CA GLY A 645 -25.16 -38.98 60.89
C GLY A 645 -24.03 -38.00 61.23
N TYR A 646 -24.26 -36.73 60.91
CA TYR A 646 -23.37 -35.61 61.20
C TYR A 646 -23.89 -34.79 62.37
N ILE A 647 -23.06 -34.57 63.39
CA ILE A 647 -23.39 -33.70 64.53
C ILE A 647 -22.45 -32.49 64.58
N ASN A 648 -22.94 -31.33 65.04
CA ASN A 648 -22.06 -30.17 65.29
C ASN A 648 -21.09 -30.50 66.45
N GLU A 649 -19.80 -30.15 66.31
CA GLU A 649 -18.76 -30.41 67.33
C GLU A 649 -19.12 -29.83 68.72
N ASN A 650 -19.82 -28.70 68.78
CA ASN A 650 -20.23 -28.12 70.06
C ASN A 650 -21.22 -29.00 70.84
N GLY A 651 -21.91 -29.92 70.14
CA GLY A 651 -22.86 -30.86 70.71
C GLY A 651 -22.27 -32.11 71.33
N ILE A 652 -20.94 -32.25 71.34
CA ILE A 652 -20.27 -33.40 71.95
C ILE A 652 -19.38 -32.99 73.12
N ASP A 653 -19.19 -33.93 74.04
CA ASP A 653 -18.16 -33.93 75.07
C ASP A 653 -17.01 -34.85 74.62
N TYR A 654 -15.78 -34.35 74.75
CA TYR A 654 -14.59 -35.20 74.74
C TYR A 654 -14.46 -35.85 76.10
N ARG A 655 -15.05 -37.04 76.26
CA ARG A 655 -14.80 -37.87 77.44
C ARG A 655 -13.71 -38.87 77.08
N PRO A 656 -12.58 -38.90 77.79
CA PRO A 656 -11.65 -40.01 77.66
C PRO A 656 -12.43 -41.28 77.99
N VAL A 657 -12.46 -42.24 77.07
CA VAL A 657 -12.95 -43.58 77.35
C VAL A 657 -11.86 -44.26 78.16
N HIS A 658 -12.12 -44.52 79.43
CA HIS A 658 -11.17 -45.19 80.32
C HIS A 658 -11.36 -46.70 80.21
N LEU A 659 -10.34 -47.41 79.73
CA LEU A 659 -10.28 -48.86 79.83
C LEU A 659 -9.74 -49.23 81.21
N PHE A 660 -10.58 -49.88 82.01
CA PHE A 660 -10.15 -50.44 83.30
C PHE A 660 -9.79 -51.90 83.10
N VAL A 661 -8.50 -52.22 83.20
CA VAL A 661 -8.01 -53.59 83.18
C VAL A 661 -7.74 -54.02 84.61
N MET A 662 -8.53 -54.97 85.12
CA MET A 662 -8.35 -55.56 86.45
C MET A 662 -7.87 -57.01 86.28
N GLY A 663 -6.55 -57.19 86.31
CA GLY A 663 -5.91 -58.50 86.32
C GLY A 663 -5.68 -59.00 87.76
N HIS A 664 -5.54 -60.31 87.92
CA HIS A 664 -4.97 -60.92 89.12
C HIS A 664 -3.73 -61.71 88.70
N GLY A 665 -2.73 -61.84 89.58
CA GLY A 665 -1.64 -62.78 89.38
C GLY A 665 -2.14 -64.22 89.54
N ASP A 666 -1.67 -65.15 88.72
CA ASP A 666 -2.06 -66.57 88.79
C ASP A 666 -1.52 -67.28 90.07
N THR A 667 -0.64 -66.59 90.82
CA THR A 667 0.05 -67.09 92.03
C THR A 667 -0.05 -66.14 93.22
N ASP A 668 -1.00 -65.21 93.23
CA ASP A 668 -1.19 -64.28 94.36
C ASP A 668 -1.90 -64.98 95.55
N PRO A 669 -1.24 -65.16 96.71
CA PRO A 669 -1.84 -65.81 97.88
C PRO A 669 -2.98 -64.99 98.52
N GLY A 670 -3.18 -63.72 98.14
CA GLY A 670 -4.31 -62.89 98.59
C GLY A 670 -5.66 -63.23 97.95
N ALA A 671 -5.69 -64.09 96.93
CA ALA A 671 -6.89 -64.35 96.12
C ALA A 671 -7.84 -65.44 96.68
N VAL A 672 -7.41 -66.25 97.65
CA VAL A 672 -8.22 -67.38 98.16
C VAL A 672 -8.15 -67.48 99.68
N GLY A 673 -9.06 -66.80 100.37
CA GLY A 673 -9.26 -67.00 101.81
C GLY A 673 -9.92 -65.82 102.50
N ASN A 674 -11.10 -66.06 103.06
CA ASN A 674 -11.86 -65.16 103.95
C ASN A 674 -12.58 -63.96 103.29
N GLY A 675 -13.78 -64.23 102.76
CA GLY A 675 -14.90 -63.27 102.76
C GLY A 675 -14.95 -62.20 101.65
N THR A 676 -13.82 -61.80 101.07
CA THR A 676 -13.78 -60.94 99.88
C THR A 676 -12.59 -61.33 99.00
N ASN A 677 -12.82 -62.12 97.96
CA ASN A 677 -11.82 -62.39 96.92
C ASN A 677 -11.35 -61.04 96.33
N GLU A 678 -10.05 -60.82 96.21
CA GLU A 678 -9.45 -59.59 95.65
C GLU A 678 -10.08 -59.19 94.30
N ARG A 679 -10.44 -60.17 93.47
CA ARG A 679 -11.20 -59.98 92.23
C ARG A 679 -12.57 -59.32 92.47
N ASP A 680 -13.28 -59.78 93.49
CA ASP A 680 -14.60 -59.27 93.84
C ASP A 680 -14.46 -57.90 94.50
N PHE A 681 -13.45 -57.68 95.34
CA PHE A 681 -13.16 -56.37 95.94
C PHE A 681 -12.78 -55.33 94.87
N THR A 682 -11.82 -55.64 93.99
CA THR A 682 -11.38 -54.72 92.93
C THR A 682 -12.49 -54.40 91.93
N ARG A 683 -13.41 -55.34 91.65
CA ARG A 683 -14.53 -55.12 90.72
C ARG A 683 -15.79 -54.53 91.36
N ARG A 684 -16.11 -54.89 92.60
CA ARG A 684 -17.35 -54.45 93.27
C ARG A 684 -17.14 -53.22 94.12
N GLU A 685 -16.00 -53.10 94.79
CA GLU A 685 -15.69 -51.97 95.65
C GLU A 685 -14.85 -50.92 94.91
N LEU A 686 -13.70 -51.30 94.33
CA LEU A 686 -12.74 -50.33 93.78
C LEU A 686 -13.14 -49.77 92.40
N LEU A 687 -13.60 -50.61 91.48
CA LEU A 687 -13.95 -50.22 90.11
C LEU A 687 -15.03 -49.13 90.07
N PRO A 688 -16.12 -49.16 90.86
CA PRO A 688 -17.07 -48.05 90.91
C PRO A 688 -16.43 -46.71 91.29
N TYR A 689 -15.49 -46.70 92.24
CA TYR A 689 -14.75 -45.49 92.58
C TYR A 689 -13.83 -45.06 91.43
N LEU A 690 -13.08 -45.99 90.83
CA LEU A 690 -12.21 -45.68 89.69
C LEU A 690 -13.01 -45.14 88.49
N GLN A 691 -14.16 -45.72 88.17
CA GLN A 691 -15.08 -45.21 87.14
C GLN A 691 -15.63 -43.82 87.51
N LYS A 692 -16.00 -43.61 88.78
CA LYS A 692 -16.50 -42.32 89.29
C LYS A 692 -15.45 -41.22 89.16
N TYR A 693 -14.20 -41.50 89.55
CA TYR A 693 -13.12 -40.52 89.57
C TYR A 693 -12.39 -40.37 88.24
N ALA A 694 -12.38 -41.40 87.38
CA ALA A 694 -11.75 -41.29 86.07
C ALA A 694 -12.40 -40.23 85.18
N ASN A 695 -13.71 -40.00 85.32
CA ASN A 695 -14.40 -38.91 84.63
C ASN A 695 -13.91 -37.51 85.04
N GLN A 696 -13.13 -37.40 86.13
CA GLN A 696 -12.50 -36.16 86.60
C GLN A 696 -11.06 -35.99 86.09
N LEU A 697 -10.48 -37.02 85.45
CA LEU A 697 -9.15 -36.96 84.88
C LEU A 697 -9.16 -36.02 83.67
N LYS A 698 -8.45 -34.89 83.80
CA LYS A 698 -8.28 -33.91 82.71
C LYS A 698 -7.17 -34.28 81.73
N ASN A 699 -6.23 -35.12 82.17
CA ASN A 699 -5.09 -35.60 81.40
C ASN A 699 -4.95 -37.11 81.64
N ASN A 700 -4.69 -37.86 80.57
CA ASN A 700 -4.39 -39.28 80.65
C ASN A 700 -3.10 -39.50 79.84
N ARG A 701 -2.01 -39.88 80.51
CA ARG A 701 -0.72 -40.25 79.89
C ARG A 701 -0.42 -41.68 80.30
N ILE A 702 -0.11 -42.52 79.31
CA ILE A 702 0.43 -43.87 79.52
C ILE A 702 1.94 -43.73 79.66
#